data_AF-A0A9N8HL21-F1
#
_entry.id   AF-A0A9N8HL21-F1
#
_cell.length_a   1.000
_cell.length_b   1.000
_cell.length_c   1.000
_cell.angle_alpha   90.00
_cell.angle_beta   90.00
_cell.angle_gamma   90.00
#
_symmetry.space_group_name_H-M   'P 1'
#
loop_
_entity.id
_entity.type
_entity.pdbx_description
1 polymer ?
#
loop_
_entity_poly.entity_id
_entity_poly.type
_entity_poly.pdbx_seq_one_letter_code
_entity_poly.pdbx_strand_id
1 'polypeptide(L)'
;MATTIIRSSPGHSISTNDDISGFLWGLGLSTTATVAVGSFLAAASTKGTTSEGTKESLWSSLKVSAAHFWRDIFILPLKCWVLRHWFFPHNKHVILLPADKTAKTLAAASSSTTTIRSEQHFEHWTLLIIFPGHGCPPEHYIPIAQVLQEQARRSHLKLVVGIVAGNERLQKKSSWWSWSIFRWALDHGNPTVLANWIQLLAEEAVLSGKSSTDENPSSSLSTAALRHIYNPHLRPQIFQDLFVWGHSSLGGQHAIRAAYSSKFRGLLLYGCSLATCCPQTGRQRRPESIQNALLASYPRPVLTMVGARDGHFRCLRVASEAQVLQRDIQRQSDNFGSGNNINNQDTLKRQARLRKPIVVLSELNHGQMANGRWPSLTAAKKPSDFSSRESLATAHARIAQVALDFVQTHSTCPLASQRVVEAQNRLLHLGKSTHTMYLSPWLRLSARDYACRFVAQIQQELLHVTAGDADSKFYLYEEEDADESSVEQDVRAPEILPQWHVQHEDFLYSKPHWDAEANQLVMNVVEQDPVGISVPPQLAKTLAFKGRSQDEILFNQNVYREIKDSQQPTLMQLNQQTFNRILNAVTLAQKRRYLAEGKQLRFGPDILVWPPPLWVTQPISITKMNDSGGTHYYLWQSTYTSTPVSSPAPFGGAWYGKPLSPTQAYEWIVFDAFKP
;
A
#
# COMPACT_ATOMS: atom_id res chain seq x y z
N MET A 1 35.37 -51.64 39.44
CA MET A 1 36.42 -50.59 39.34
C MET A 1 35.68 -49.28 39.13
N ALA A 2 35.30 -48.53 40.17
CA ALA A 2 36.13 -47.83 41.16
C ALA A 2 36.72 -46.53 40.57
N THR A 3 36.09 -45.40 40.97
CA THR A 3 36.69 -44.08 41.28
C THR A 3 37.49 -43.39 40.14
N THR A 4 37.25 -42.12 39.77
CA THR A 4 37.37 -40.96 40.67
C THR A 4 36.74 -39.68 40.08
N ILE A 5 36.21 -38.84 40.97
CA ILE A 5 35.67 -37.49 40.73
C ILE A 5 36.80 -36.44 40.82
N ILE A 6 36.76 -35.32 40.09
CA ILE A 6 37.04 -33.95 40.63
C ILE A 6 36.69 -32.82 39.65
N ARG A 7 36.23 -31.72 40.26
CA ARG A 7 35.75 -30.44 39.72
C ARG A 7 36.85 -29.59 39.08
N SER A 8 36.48 -28.69 38.16
CA SER A 8 36.57 -27.22 38.40
C SER A 8 36.08 -26.37 37.21
N SER A 9 35.15 -25.45 37.47
CA SER A 9 34.88 -24.23 36.66
C SER A 9 35.89 -23.11 37.03
N PRO A 10 35.79 -21.85 36.55
CA PRO A 10 35.19 -21.31 35.31
C PRO A 10 36.20 -20.41 34.52
N GLY A 11 35.82 -19.81 33.38
CA GLY A 11 36.61 -18.73 32.79
C GLY A 11 36.11 -18.22 31.42
N HIS A 12 35.86 -16.90 31.31
CA HIS A 12 35.51 -16.24 30.05
C HIS A 12 36.71 -16.10 29.09
N SER A 13 36.49 -16.20 27.78
CA SER A 13 36.73 -15.06 26.85
C SER A 13 36.30 -15.37 25.41
N ILE A 14 36.05 -14.29 24.65
CA ILE A 14 35.55 -14.27 23.27
C ILE A 14 36.69 -14.39 22.24
N SER A 15 36.49 -15.19 21.20
CA SER A 15 37.02 -14.97 19.83
C SER A 15 36.18 -15.80 18.84
N THR A 16 35.30 -15.22 18.02
CA THR A 16 35.57 -14.67 16.68
C THR A 16 36.34 -15.59 15.72
N ASN A 17 35.64 -15.90 14.63
CA ASN A 17 36.13 -16.14 13.27
C ASN A 17 36.59 -17.56 12.81
N ASP A 18 35.95 -17.92 11.69
CA ASP A 18 36.53 -18.48 10.46
C ASP A 18 36.84 -19.99 10.34
N ASP A 19 35.83 -20.67 9.78
CA ASP A 19 35.87 -21.28 8.44
C ASP A 19 36.45 -22.69 8.17
N ILE A 20 35.66 -23.39 7.35
CA ILE A 20 36.04 -24.33 6.27
C ILE A 20 36.45 -25.78 6.62
N SER A 21 35.85 -26.68 5.83
CA SER A 21 36.14 -28.10 5.60
C SER A 21 35.82 -29.08 6.75
N GLY A 22 35.28 -30.27 6.48
CA GLY A 22 34.82 -30.82 5.21
C GLY A 22 34.86 -32.35 5.26
N PHE A 23 33.71 -33.02 5.07
CA PHE A 23 33.65 -34.48 5.04
C PHE A 23 32.72 -34.97 3.93
N LEU A 24 33.32 -35.59 2.91
CA LEU A 24 32.66 -36.30 1.82
C LEU A 24 33.44 -37.59 1.56
N TRP A 25 32.95 -38.72 2.05
CA TRP A 25 33.25 -40.11 1.66
C TRP A 25 32.18 -40.97 2.37
N GLY A 26 31.50 -41.94 1.75
CA GLY A 26 31.43 -42.31 0.34
C GLY A 26 30.64 -43.61 0.14
N LEU A 27 29.81 -43.63 -0.90
CA LEU A 27 29.35 -44.81 -1.69
C LEU A 27 28.79 -46.08 -1.00
N GLY A 28 27.59 -46.47 -1.46
CA GLY A 28 27.03 -47.82 -1.32
C GLY A 28 25.97 -48.07 -2.39
N LEU A 29 26.40 -48.45 -3.61
CA LEU A 29 25.52 -48.75 -4.75
C LEU A 29 24.88 -50.15 -4.64
N SER A 30 23.61 -50.27 -5.06
CA SER A 30 23.01 -51.54 -5.47
C SER A 30 21.88 -51.29 -6.48
N THR A 31 21.98 -51.89 -7.65
CA THR A 31 21.03 -51.78 -8.78
C THR A 31 20.55 -53.15 -9.22
N THR A 32 19.23 -53.37 -9.27
CA THR A 32 18.46 -54.37 -10.08
C THR A 32 16.98 -54.27 -9.65
N ALA A 33 15.94 -54.54 -10.44
CA ALA A 33 15.77 -54.71 -11.90
C ALA A 33 14.27 -54.55 -12.26
N THR A 34 13.96 -54.40 -13.54
CA THR A 34 12.60 -54.17 -14.08
C THR A 34 11.81 -55.46 -14.35
N VAL A 35 10.51 -55.51 -13.99
CA VAL A 35 9.49 -56.37 -14.63
C VAL A 35 8.18 -55.57 -14.74
N ALA A 36 7.31 -55.90 -15.71
CA ALA A 36 6.25 -55.03 -16.21
C ALA A 36 4.84 -55.67 -16.26
N VAL A 37 3.84 -54.83 -16.53
CA VAL A 37 2.50 -55.10 -17.10
C VAL A 37 1.43 -55.77 -16.21
N GLY A 38 0.22 -55.18 -16.24
CA GLY A 38 -1.01 -55.79 -15.74
C GLY A 38 -2.23 -54.85 -15.85
N SER A 39 -2.91 -54.83 -17.00
CA SER A 39 -4.11 -54.01 -17.26
C SER A 39 -5.36 -54.88 -17.45
N PHE A 40 -6.47 -54.58 -16.77
CA PHE A 40 -7.84 -55.02 -17.09
C PHE A 40 -8.80 -53.85 -16.72
N LEU A 41 -9.48 -53.24 -17.70
CA LEU A 41 -10.89 -53.48 -18.11
C LEU A 41 -11.91 -53.24 -16.95
N ALA A 42 -13.02 -52.50 -17.03
CA ALA A 42 -13.81 -51.73 -18.01
C ALA A 42 -15.30 -52.11 -17.86
N ALA A 43 -16.21 -51.17 -18.15
CA ALA A 43 -17.48 -51.35 -18.91
C ALA A 43 -18.74 -50.65 -18.33
N ALA A 44 -19.18 -49.59 -19.02
CA ALA A 44 -20.57 -49.15 -19.26
C ALA A 44 -20.47 -47.79 -20.01
N SER A 45 -20.79 -47.60 -21.30
CA SER A 45 -21.84 -48.16 -22.17
C SER A 45 -23.25 -47.80 -21.66
N THR A 46 -24.14 -47.09 -22.39
CA THR A 46 -24.16 -46.83 -23.84
C THR A 46 -25.14 -45.68 -24.22
N LYS A 47 -24.86 -45.01 -25.36
CA LYS A 47 -25.79 -44.29 -26.28
C LYS A 47 -26.54 -43.04 -25.77
N GLY A 48 -26.61 -41.94 -26.55
CA GLY A 48 -25.95 -41.67 -27.84
C GLY A 48 -26.40 -40.37 -28.53
N THR A 49 -25.75 -40.06 -29.66
CA THR A 49 -26.24 -39.25 -30.83
C THR A 49 -26.83 -37.85 -30.56
N THR A 50 -26.44 -36.73 -31.17
CA THR A 50 -25.55 -36.33 -32.29
C THR A 50 -25.26 -34.82 -32.12
N SER A 51 -24.45 -34.06 -32.89
CA SER A 51 -23.68 -34.22 -34.14
C SER A 51 -22.63 -33.07 -34.22
N GLU A 52 -21.58 -33.23 -35.05
CA GLU A 52 -20.63 -32.18 -35.50
C GLU A 52 -19.77 -31.47 -34.41
N GLY A 53 -18.48 -31.17 -34.62
CA GLY A 53 -17.67 -31.42 -35.80
C GLY A 53 -16.47 -30.47 -35.96
N THR A 54 -15.46 -30.53 -35.07
CA THR A 54 -14.06 -30.03 -35.28
C THR A 54 -13.85 -28.52 -35.59
N LYS A 55 -12.79 -27.81 -35.17
CA LYS A 55 -11.42 -28.13 -34.69
C LYS A 55 -10.90 -26.89 -33.95
N GLU A 56 -10.28 -27.04 -32.77
CA GLU A 56 -9.06 -26.29 -32.37
C GLU A 56 -8.52 -26.84 -31.03
N SER A 57 -7.51 -27.71 -31.10
CA SER A 57 -6.81 -28.25 -29.92
C SER A 57 -5.54 -28.98 -30.37
N LEU A 58 -4.40 -28.28 -30.50
CA LEU A 58 -3.11 -28.93 -30.74
C LEU A 58 -1.87 -28.03 -30.48
N TRP A 59 -1.76 -27.43 -29.29
CA TRP A 59 -0.50 -26.80 -28.81
C TRP A 59 -0.30 -26.97 -27.30
N SER A 60 0.07 -28.18 -26.87
CA SER A 60 0.60 -28.42 -25.53
C SER A 60 1.56 -29.64 -25.50
N SER A 61 2.84 -29.39 -25.76
CA SER A 61 3.97 -30.24 -25.33
C SER A 61 5.30 -29.50 -25.52
N LEU A 62 6.32 -29.90 -24.75
CA LEU A 62 7.71 -29.42 -24.78
C LEU A 62 7.97 -27.96 -24.33
N LYS A 63 8.15 -27.77 -23.02
CA LYS A 63 9.20 -26.89 -22.45
C LYS A 63 9.80 -27.48 -21.17
N VAL A 64 11.01 -28.01 -21.27
CA VAL A 64 11.91 -28.28 -20.14
C VAL A 64 13.32 -27.87 -20.56
N SER A 65 14.02 -27.16 -19.65
CA SER A 65 15.45 -26.81 -19.66
C SER A 65 16.01 -26.00 -20.85
N ALA A 66 16.41 -24.75 -20.57
CA ALA A 66 17.83 -24.40 -20.45
C ALA A 66 17.98 -22.93 -20.03
N ALA A 67 18.95 -22.63 -19.18
CA ALA A 67 19.35 -21.28 -18.80
C ALA A 67 20.88 -21.13 -18.91
N HIS A 68 21.34 -19.88 -19.01
CA HIS A 68 22.73 -19.36 -18.95
C HIS A 68 23.43 -18.99 -20.27
N PHE A 69 24.03 -17.77 -20.24
CA PHE A 69 25.07 -17.20 -21.12
C PHE A 69 24.74 -17.04 -22.63
N TRP A 70 25.07 -15.96 -23.33
CA TRP A 70 26.20 -15.01 -23.22
C TRP A 70 25.81 -13.53 -23.39
N ARG A 71 26.82 -12.64 -23.26
CA ARG A 71 26.77 -11.19 -23.42
C ARG A 71 27.54 -10.75 -24.70
N ASP A 72 27.20 -9.57 -25.22
CA ASP A 72 28.03 -8.67 -26.05
C ASP A 72 28.21 -8.84 -27.59
N ILE A 73 28.04 -7.69 -28.28
CA ILE A 73 28.79 -7.14 -29.45
C ILE A 73 28.30 -7.37 -30.92
N PHE A 74 27.66 -6.30 -31.45
CA PHE A 74 27.86 -5.60 -32.74
C PHE A 74 27.22 -5.98 -34.11
N ILE A 75 27.03 -4.89 -34.90
CA ILE A 75 26.87 -4.74 -36.36
C ILE A 75 25.44 -4.78 -36.98
N LEU A 76 25.04 -3.57 -37.43
CA LEU A 76 23.98 -3.20 -38.40
C LEU A 76 24.45 -3.53 -39.84
N PRO A 77 23.56 -3.75 -40.85
CA PRO A 77 22.98 -2.57 -41.51
C PRO A 77 21.57 -2.69 -42.12
N LEU A 78 20.98 -1.49 -42.25
CA LEU A 78 19.95 -1.01 -43.18
C LEU A 78 19.24 -1.99 -44.14
N LYS A 79 17.91 -1.81 -44.22
CA LYS A 79 17.22 -1.55 -45.51
C LYS A 79 16.12 -0.50 -45.32
N CYS A 80 16.17 0.56 -46.12
CA CYS A 80 15.15 1.60 -46.21
C CYS A 80 13.87 1.05 -46.86
N TRP A 81 12.70 1.65 -46.61
CA TRP A 81 11.65 1.76 -47.64
C TRP A 81 10.75 2.99 -47.43
N VAL A 82 10.70 3.78 -48.50
CA VAL A 82 9.82 4.88 -48.96
C VAL A 82 8.67 5.42 -48.08
N LEU A 83 8.60 6.76 -48.07
CA LEU A 83 7.51 7.62 -47.59
C LEU A 83 6.10 7.28 -48.11
N ARG A 84 5.09 7.44 -47.24
CA ARG A 84 3.84 8.10 -47.61
C ARG A 84 3.50 9.20 -46.61
N HIS A 85 3.44 10.44 -47.08
CA HIS A 85 2.79 11.53 -46.36
C HIS A 85 1.30 11.21 -46.16
N TRP A 86 0.69 11.83 -45.14
CA TRP A 86 -0.66 12.41 -45.18
C TRP A 86 -0.76 13.50 -44.09
N PHE A 87 -1.73 14.41 -44.22
CA PHE A 87 -1.79 15.68 -43.48
C PHE A 87 -2.09 15.55 -41.98
N PHE A 88 -1.48 16.42 -41.17
CA PHE A 88 -1.88 16.67 -39.78
C PHE A 88 -2.76 17.92 -39.67
N PRO A 89 -3.84 17.86 -38.88
CA PRO A 89 -4.34 18.98 -38.12
C PRO A 89 -3.97 18.80 -36.63
N HIS A 90 -3.18 19.72 -36.09
CA HIS A 90 -2.85 19.74 -34.66
C HIS A 90 -4.02 20.31 -33.84
N ASN A 91 -4.31 19.70 -32.69
CA ASN A 91 -4.93 20.37 -31.53
C ASN A 91 -4.73 19.50 -30.28
N LYS A 92 -3.80 19.93 -29.42
CA LYS A 92 -3.54 19.38 -28.07
C LYS A 92 -3.07 20.53 -27.20
N HIS A 93 -3.64 20.67 -26.01
CA HIS A 93 -3.38 21.80 -25.12
C HIS A 93 -2.91 21.30 -23.77
N VAL A 94 -1.88 21.91 -23.19
CA VAL A 94 -1.67 21.91 -21.74
C VAL A 94 -2.38 23.16 -21.23
N ILE A 95 -3.21 23.04 -20.20
CA ILE A 95 -3.83 24.22 -19.59
C ILE A 95 -2.79 24.83 -18.66
N LEU A 96 -2.33 26.02 -19.03
CA LEU A 96 -1.36 26.81 -18.29
C LEU A 96 -2.08 28.06 -17.80
N LEU A 97 -2.06 28.26 -16.48
CA LEU A 97 -2.71 29.39 -15.85
C LEU A 97 -1.66 30.51 -15.69
N PRO A 98 -1.81 31.65 -16.38
CA PRO A 98 -0.85 32.76 -16.29
C PRO A 98 -0.86 33.33 -14.86
N ALA A 99 0.30 33.86 -14.44
CA ALA A 99 0.36 34.65 -13.22
C ALA A 99 -0.22 36.05 -13.47
N ASP A 100 -1.30 36.40 -12.76
CA ASP A 100 -1.98 37.68 -12.92
C ASP A 100 -1.05 38.87 -12.65
N LYS A 101 -1.02 39.82 -13.61
CA LYS A 101 -0.37 41.13 -13.45
C LYS A 101 -1.39 42.16 -12.99
N THR A 102 -1.49 42.39 -11.68
CA THR A 102 -2.22 43.57 -11.15
C THR A 102 -1.28 44.77 -11.05
N ALA A 103 -1.38 45.71 -11.99
CA ALA A 103 -0.81 47.05 -11.85
C ALA A 103 -1.63 48.07 -12.68
N LYS A 104 -2.09 49.13 -12.03
CA LYS A 104 -2.65 50.33 -12.68
C LYS A 104 -1.60 51.43 -12.71
N THR A 105 -1.48 52.09 -13.85
CA THR A 105 -1.05 53.50 -14.04
C THR A 105 0.31 53.93 -13.47
N LEU A 106 1.30 54.13 -14.36
CA LEU A 106 1.84 55.47 -14.61
C LEU A 106 2.67 55.50 -15.90
N ALA A 107 2.38 56.47 -16.75
CA ALA A 107 3.17 56.77 -17.94
C ALA A 107 3.91 58.08 -17.73
N ALA A 108 5.24 58.08 -17.90
CA ALA A 108 6.10 59.19 -18.34
C ALA A 108 7.55 58.92 -17.92
N ALA A 109 8.44 58.74 -18.91
CA ALA A 109 9.85 59.15 -18.94
C ALA A 109 10.60 58.29 -19.99
N SER A 110 10.76 58.84 -21.19
CA SER A 110 11.71 58.34 -22.18
C SER A 110 13.11 58.90 -21.91
N SER A 111 14.12 58.27 -22.51
CA SER A 111 15.54 58.69 -22.59
C SER A 111 16.38 58.67 -21.31
N SER A 112 17.10 57.57 -21.10
CA SER A 112 18.52 57.64 -20.69
C SER A 112 19.27 56.37 -21.14
N THR A 113 20.29 56.58 -21.97
CA THR A 113 21.10 55.50 -22.58
C THR A 113 22.03 54.90 -21.52
N THR A 114 21.57 53.86 -20.82
CA THR A 114 22.30 53.26 -19.70
C THR A 114 22.94 51.94 -20.11
N THR A 115 24.22 51.79 -19.78
CA THR A 115 25.10 50.68 -20.17
C THR A 115 24.52 49.32 -19.78
N ILE A 116 24.32 48.43 -20.75
CA ILE A 116 23.79 47.08 -20.52
C ILE A 116 24.87 46.19 -19.88
N ARG A 117 25.04 46.30 -18.56
CA ARG A 117 25.50 45.17 -17.73
C ARG A 117 24.30 44.32 -17.38
N SER A 118 23.90 43.45 -18.30
CA SER A 118 22.80 42.50 -18.06
C SER A 118 23.27 41.34 -17.18
N GLU A 119 23.42 41.60 -15.89
CA GLU A 119 23.12 40.58 -14.88
C GLU A 119 21.62 40.28 -14.99
N GLN A 120 21.26 39.44 -15.97
CA GLN A 120 19.95 38.82 -16.00
C GLN A 120 19.86 37.90 -14.78
N HIS A 121 19.37 38.45 -13.67
CA HIS A 121 18.81 37.67 -12.58
C HIS A 121 17.63 36.86 -13.14
N PHE A 122 17.93 35.69 -13.67
CA PHE A 122 16.94 34.71 -14.10
C PHE A 122 16.09 34.35 -12.88
N GLU A 123 14.89 34.93 -12.84
CA GLU A 123 13.93 34.70 -11.78
C GLU A 123 13.72 33.19 -11.59
N HIS A 124 13.81 32.73 -10.35
CA HIS A 124 13.75 31.30 -10.07
C HIS A 124 12.31 30.79 -10.08
N TRP A 125 11.85 30.33 -11.24
CA TRP A 125 10.53 29.72 -11.42
C TRP A 125 10.54 28.23 -11.07
N THR A 126 9.48 27.78 -10.41
CA THR A 126 9.17 26.37 -10.16
C THR A 126 7.97 25.97 -11.00
N LEU A 127 8.00 24.79 -11.63
CA LEU A 127 6.87 24.22 -12.35
C LEU A 127 6.34 22.98 -11.63
N LEU A 128 5.02 22.95 -11.39
CA LEU A 128 4.29 21.82 -10.83
C LEU A 128 3.28 21.30 -11.86
N ILE A 129 3.45 20.05 -12.29
CA ILE A 129 2.62 19.41 -13.33
C ILE A 129 1.63 18.45 -12.68
N ILE A 130 0.33 18.71 -12.83
CA ILE A 130 -0.74 17.86 -12.31
C ILE A 130 -1.20 16.87 -13.40
N PHE A 131 -1.16 15.58 -13.07
CA PHE A 131 -1.72 14.48 -13.84
C PHE A 131 -3.10 14.09 -13.27
N PRO A 132 -4.19 14.32 -14.03
CA PRO A 132 -5.54 13.97 -13.60
C PRO A 132 -5.75 12.48 -13.27
N GLY A 133 -6.63 12.24 -12.30
CA GLY A 133 -7.18 10.93 -11.97
C GLY A 133 -8.16 10.41 -13.03
N HIS A 134 -8.53 9.13 -12.92
CA HIS A 134 -9.28 8.43 -13.96
C HIS A 134 -10.67 9.06 -14.23
N GLY A 135 -10.88 9.49 -15.48
CA GLY A 135 -12.11 10.12 -15.96
C GLY A 135 -12.31 11.57 -15.50
N CYS A 136 -11.50 12.11 -14.60
CA CYS A 136 -11.62 13.50 -14.15
C CYS A 136 -11.00 14.44 -15.20
N PRO A 137 -11.78 15.28 -15.88
CA PRO A 137 -11.24 16.12 -16.93
C PRO A 137 -10.37 17.26 -16.37
N PRO A 138 -9.43 17.82 -17.17
CA PRO A 138 -8.40 18.74 -16.70
C PRO A 138 -8.94 20.01 -16.04
N GLU A 139 -10.05 20.55 -16.54
CA GLU A 139 -10.73 21.73 -16.02
C GLU A 139 -11.18 21.57 -14.56
N HIS A 140 -11.39 20.33 -14.09
CA HIS A 140 -11.74 20.08 -12.69
C HIS A 140 -10.57 20.40 -11.71
N TYR A 141 -9.34 20.58 -12.21
CA TYR A 141 -8.16 20.92 -11.40
C TYR A 141 -7.77 22.39 -11.48
N ILE A 142 -8.45 23.21 -12.31
CA ILE A 142 -8.20 24.65 -12.40
C ILE A 142 -8.37 25.34 -11.03
N PRO A 143 -9.42 25.08 -10.22
CA PRO A 143 -9.59 25.78 -8.94
C PRO A 143 -8.45 25.50 -7.95
N ILE A 144 -8.01 24.25 -7.80
CA ILE A 144 -6.88 23.92 -6.92
C ILE A 144 -5.56 24.49 -7.45
N ALA A 145 -5.37 24.54 -8.78
CA ALA A 145 -4.22 25.20 -9.41
C ALA A 145 -4.17 26.71 -9.14
N GLN A 146 -5.31 27.40 -9.21
CA GLN A 146 -5.42 28.82 -8.84
C GLN A 146 -5.09 29.05 -7.36
N VAL A 147 -5.60 28.21 -6.45
CA VAL A 147 -5.32 28.29 -5.01
C VAL A 147 -3.83 28.04 -4.73
N LEU A 148 -3.20 27.07 -5.40
CA LEU A 148 -1.76 26.81 -5.34
C LEU A 148 -0.94 28.03 -5.76
N GLN A 149 -1.26 28.64 -6.91
CA GLN A 149 -0.53 29.81 -7.42
C GLN A 149 -0.69 31.03 -6.49
N GLU A 150 -1.89 31.27 -5.95
CA GLU A 150 -2.15 32.38 -5.03
C GLU A 150 -1.43 32.20 -3.68
N GLN A 151 -1.43 30.99 -3.11
CA GLN A 151 -0.66 30.68 -1.89
C GLN A 151 0.86 30.71 -2.14
N ALA A 152 1.32 30.26 -3.32
CA ALA A 152 2.72 30.37 -3.73
C ALA A 152 3.16 31.85 -3.82
N ARG A 153 2.34 32.70 -4.46
CA ARG A 153 2.57 34.15 -4.54
C ARG A 153 2.69 34.79 -3.16
N ARG A 154 1.80 34.47 -2.22
CA ARG A 154 1.86 34.94 -0.81
C ARG A 154 3.10 34.48 -0.06
N SER A 155 3.64 33.30 -0.40
CA SER A 155 4.89 32.78 0.16
C SER A 155 6.14 33.18 -0.64
N HIS A 156 5.97 34.03 -1.66
CA HIS A 156 6.99 34.52 -2.61
C HIS A 156 7.67 33.40 -3.44
N LEU A 157 7.01 32.24 -3.55
CA LEU A 157 7.40 31.19 -4.47
C LEU A 157 6.79 31.48 -5.86
N LYS A 158 7.65 31.62 -6.89
CA LYS A 158 7.20 31.79 -8.28
C LYS A 158 6.81 30.44 -8.88
N LEU A 159 5.55 30.04 -8.64
CA LEU A 159 5.00 28.75 -9.08
C LEU A 159 4.16 28.89 -10.36
N VAL A 160 4.51 28.12 -11.39
CA VAL A 160 3.62 27.79 -12.51
C VAL A 160 2.98 26.44 -12.22
N VAL A 161 1.66 26.34 -12.40
CA VAL A 161 0.95 25.05 -12.34
C VAL A 161 0.44 24.72 -13.74
N GLY A 162 0.87 23.56 -14.26
CA GLY A 162 0.39 23.02 -15.53
C GLY A 162 -0.50 21.81 -15.29
N ILE A 163 -1.63 21.73 -15.99
CA ILE A 163 -2.54 20.58 -15.90
C ILE A 163 -2.48 19.79 -17.21
N VAL A 164 -2.14 18.51 -17.13
CA VAL A 164 -1.99 17.64 -18.31
C VAL A 164 -3.36 17.26 -18.86
N ALA A 165 -3.64 17.67 -20.11
CA ALA A 165 -4.92 17.36 -20.72
C ALA A 165 -5.02 15.93 -21.26
N GLY A 166 -5.73 15.07 -20.52
CA GLY A 166 -6.26 13.83 -21.06
C GLY A 166 -7.38 14.14 -22.07
N ASN A 167 -7.14 13.95 -23.36
CA ASN A 167 -8.09 14.34 -24.40
C ASN A 167 -9.25 13.34 -24.55
N GLU A 168 -10.33 13.54 -23.79
CA GLU A 168 -11.54 12.69 -23.83
C GLU A 168 -12.26 12.71 -25.19
N ARG A 169 -12.22 13.82 -25.94
CA ARG A 169 -12.86 13.88 -27.28
C ARG A 169 -12.25 12.87 -28.26
N LEU A 170 -10.99 12.49 -28.07
CA LEU A 170 -10.34 11.43 -28.85
C LEU A 170 -10.58 10.01 -28.33
N GLN A 171 -11.23 9.81 -27.17
CA GLN A 171 -11.65 8.48 -26.71
C GLN A 171 -12.97 8.02 -27.36
N LYS A 172 -13.87 8.96 -27.71
CA LYS A 172 -15.18 8.63 -28.30
C LYS A 172 -15.20 8.48 -29.83
N LYS A 173 -14.15 8.89 -30.56
CA LYS A 173 -14.12 8.87 -32.04
C LYS A 173 -12.89 8.23 -32.70
N SER A 174 -11.89 7.76 -31.95
CA SER A 174 -10.75 7.05 -32.55
C SER A 174 -10.13 6.01 -31.60
N SER A 175 -10.37 4.73 -31.85
CA SER A 175 -9.71 3.62 -31.15
C SER A 175 -8.22 3.46 -31.49
N TRP A 176 -7.69 4.26 -32.44
CA TRP A 176 -6.37 4.05 -33.05
C TRP A 176 -5.35 5.21 -32.93
N TRP A 177 -5.72 6.43 -32.49
CA TRP A 177 -4.80 7.59 -32.52
C TRP A 177 -4.49 8.25 -31.17
N SER A 178 -5.47 8.37 -30.27
CA SER A 178 -5.20 8.74 -28.87
C SER A 178 -4.61 7.58 -28.09
N TRP A 179 -5.18 6.38 -28.32
CA TRP A 179 -4.63 5.16 -27.77
C TRP A 179 -3.22 4.94 -28.32
N SER A 180 -2.92 5.15 -29.61
CA SER A 180 -1.56 4.88 -30.11
C SER A 180 -0.46 5.82 -29.60
N ILE A 181 -0.68 7.08 -29.22
CA ILE A 181 0.42 7.88 -28.59
C ILE A 181 0.61 7.51 -27.11
N PHE A 182 -0.47 7.24 -26.40
CA PHE A 182 -0.42 6.83 -24.99
C PHE A 182 0.09 5.39 -24.86
N ARG A 183 -0.33 4.51 -25.78
CA ARG A 183 0.14 3.14 -26.01
C ARG A 183 1.54 3.11 -26.62
N TRP A 184 1.97 4.09 -27.42
CA TRP A 184 3.37 4.23 -27.82
C TRP A 184 4.24 4.67 -26.63
N ALA A 185 3.76 5.57 -25.76
CA ALA A 185 4.47 5.87 -24.51
C ALA A 185 4.49 4.70 -23.51
N LEU A 186 3.49 3.81 -23.53
CA LEU A 186 3.40 2.57 -22.74
C LEU A 186 4.25 1.42 -23.32
N ASP A 187 4.19 1.21 -24.63
CA ASP A 187 4.78 0.06 -25.35
C ASP A 187 6.19 0.39 -25.90
N HIS A 188 6.56 1.68 -26.05
CA HIS A 188 7.84 2.16 -26.61
C HIS A 188 8.59 3.19 -25.72
N GLY A 189 8.12 3.44 -24.49
CA GLY A 189 9.00 3.55 -23.33
C GLY A 189 9.94 4.76 -23.16
N ASN A 190 9.49 6.00 -23.40
CA ASN A 190 10.25 7.17 -22.92
C ASN A 190 9.38 8.27 -22.25
N PRO A 191 9.14 8.20 -20.92
CA PRO A 191 8.41 9.26 -20.20
C PRO A 191 9.09 10.64 -20.23
N THR A 192 10.39 10.71 -20.53
CA THR A 192 11.12 11.97 -20.72
C THR A 192 10.57 12.78 -21.89
N VAL A 193 10.07 12.14 -22.96
CA VAL A 193 9.44 12.79 -24.12
C VAL A 193 8.21 13.60 -23.69
N LEU A 194 7.35 13.00 -22.85
CA LEU A 194 6.15 13.65 -22.33
C LEU A 194 6.50 14.79 -21.38
N ALA A 195 7.46 14.57 -20.47
CA ALA A 195 7.94 15.58 -19.54
C ALA A 195 8.51 16.81 -20.27
N ASN A 196 9.40 16.60 -21.25
CA ASN A 196 10.01 17.67 -22.02
C ASN A 196 8.98 18.46 -22.86
N TRP A 197 7.94 17.79 -23.40
CA TRP A 197 6.88 18.47 -24.14
C TRP A 197 5.98 19.33 -23.25
N ILE A 198 5.63 18.86 -22.04
CA ILE A 198 4.88 19.68 -21.07
C ILE A 198 5.73 20.86 -20.59
N GLN A 199 7.03 20.64 -20.35
CA GLN A 199 7.97 21.70 -19.99
C GLN A 199 8.05 22.77 -21.10
N LEU A 200 8.21 22.39 -22.36
CA LEU A 200 8.22 23.31 -23.50
C LEU A 200 6.99 24.20 -23.53
N LEU A 201 5.79 23.63 -23.45
CA LEU A 201 4.55 24.40 -23.48
C LEU A 201 4.47 25.37 -22.29
N ALA A 202 4.94 24.95 -21.11
CA ALA A 202 5.04 25.83 -19.94
C ALA A 202 6.05 26.97 -20.15
N GLU A 203 7.18 26.70 -20.80
CA GLU A 203 8.18 27.72 -21.16
C GLU A 203 7.60 28.74 -22.17
N GLU A 204 6.94 28.28 -23.23
CA GLU A 204 6.27 29.12 -24.25
C GLU A 204 5.19 30.05 -23.65
N ALA A 205 4.40 29.56 -22.68
CA ALA A 205 3.38 30.39 -22.01
C ALA A 205 3.98 31.44 -21.06
N VAL A 206 5.07 31.11 -20.36
CA VAL A 206 5.78 32.09 -19.50
C VAL A 206 6.45 33.18 -20.35
N LEU A 207 6.98 32.82 -21.52
CA LEU A 207 7.59 33.78 -22.44
C LEU A 207 6.54 34.66 -23.13
N SER A 208 5.43 34.11 -23.62
CA SER A 208 4.37 34.92 -24.25
C SER A 208 3.68 35.86 -23.25
N GLY A 209 3.53 35.45 -21.98
CA GLY A 209 3.10 36.34 -20.90
C GLY A 209 4.06 37.50 -20.58
N LYS A 210 5.30 37.48 -21.10
CA LYS A 210 6.26 38.59 -21.03
C LYS A 210 6.26 39.47 -22.29
N SER A 211 5.77 39.00 -23.45
CA SER A 211 5.86 39.70 -24.74
C SER A 211 4.56 40.39 -25.19
N SER A 212 3.75 40.92 -24.26
CA SER A 212 2.48 41.57 -24.57
C SER A 212 2.64 43.01 -25.09
N THR A 213 3.30 43.18 -26.24
CA THR A 213 3.27 44.42 -27.06
C THR A 213 3.25 44.19 -28.58
N ASP A 214 3.65 43.03 -29.11
CA ASP A 214 3.72 42.80 -30.56
C ASP A 214 2.92 41.58 -31.04
N GLU A 215 2.02 41.82 -31.99
CA GLU A 215 1.20 40.79 -32.63
C GLU A 215 1.94 40.17 -33.83
N ASN A 216 2.38 38.90 -33.70
CA ASN A 216 2.25 37.83 -34.70
C ASN A 216 3.07 36.57 -34.33
N PRO A 217 2.45 35.53 -33.74
CA PRO A 217 3.11 34.25 -33.50
C PRO A 217 2.89 33.27 -34.67
N SER A 218 3.59 33.49 -35.79
CA SER A 218 3.56 32.60 -36.96
C SER A 218 4.96 32.12 -37.36
N SER A 219 5.56 31.26 -36.52
CA SER A 219 6.72 30.46 -36.94
C SER A 219 6.66 29.02 -36.42
N SER A 220 6.99 28.08 -37.30
CA SER A 220 7.07 26.67 -37.00
C SER A 220 8.28 26.37 -36.11
N LEU A 221 8.10 25.59 -35.04
CA LEU A 221 9.23 25.06 -34.28
C LEU A 221 10.14 24.25 -35.23
N SER A 222 11.38 24.71 -35.39
CA SER A 222 12.34 24.03 -36.23
C SER A 222 12.68 22.64 -35.67
N THR A 223 13.08 21.72 -36.55
CA THR A 223 13.49 20.37 -36.14
C THR A 223 14.72 20.38 -35.22
N ALA A 224 15.48 21.48 -35.20
CA ALA A 224 16.57 21.72 -34.27
C ALA A 224 16.07 22.08 -32.85
N ALA A 225 15.03 22.91 -32.73
CA ALA A 225 14.39 23.18 -31.44
C ALA A 225 13.87 21.88 -30.81
N LEU A 226 13.20 21.03 -31.60
CA LEU A 226 12.74 19.70 -31.15
C LEU A 226 13.90 18.82 -30.66
N ARG A 227 15.08 18.85 -31.29
CA ARG A 227 16.26 18.09 -30.82
C ARG A 227 16.81 18.61 -29.49
N HIS A 228 16.77 19.93 -29.24
CA HIS A 228 17.09 20.49 -27.92
C HIS A 228 16.06 20.07 -26.86
N ILE A 229 14.77 20.13 -27.19
CA ILE A 229 13.67 19.69 -26.31
C ILE A 229 13.87 18.22 -25.88
N TYR A 230 14.36 17.34 -26.76
CA TYR A 230 14.55 15.92 -26.42
C TYR A 230 15.84 15.56 -25.67
N ASN A 231 16.75 16.51 -25.40
CA ASN A 231 17.96 16.18 -24.66
C ASN A 231 17.66 15.99 -23.15
N PRO A 232 17.91 14.80 -22.56
CA PRO A 232 17.68 14.56 -21.13
C PRO A 232 18.66 15.33 -20.23
N HIS A 233 19.79 15.81 -20.76
CA HIS A 233 20.85 16.48 -20.02
C HIS A 233 20.75 18.02 -20.03
N LEU A 234 19.92 18.61 -20.90
CA LEU A 234 19.69 20.06 -20.86
C LEU A 234 18.82 20.40 -19.66
N ARG A 235 19.35 21.28 -18.80
CA ARG A 235 18.57 21.96 -17.75
C ARG A 235 17.50 22.82 -18.43
N PRO A 236 16.30 22.97 -17.83
CA PRO A 236 15.35 23.98 -18.29
C PRO A 236 16.01 25.36 -18.28
N GLN A 237 15.70 26.18 -19.28
CA GLN A 237 16.22 27.55 -19.32
C GLN A 237 15.42 28.50 -18.41
N ILE A 238 14.20 28.10 -18.03
CA ILE A 238 13.25 28.93 -17.25
C ILE A 238 12.99 28.36 -15.86
N PHE A 239 12.82 27.03 -15.73
CA PHE A 239 12.43 26.38 -14.47
C PHE A 239 13.62 25.75 -13.74
N GLN A 240 13.97 26.25 -12.56
CA GLN A 240 15.02 25.60 -11.74
C GLN A 240 14.56 24.28 -11.14
N ASP A 241 13.31 24.23 -10.67
CA ASP A 241 12.72 23.03 -10.08
C ASP A 241 11.48 22.57 -10.85
N LEU A 242 11.39 21.26 -11.02
CA LEU A 242 10.30 20.56 -11.68
C LEU A 242 9.68 19.58 -10.69
N PHE A 243 8.37 19.69 -10.44
CA PHE A 243 7.60 18.76 -9.62
C PHE A 243 6.46 18.17 -10.44
N VAL A 244 6.06 16.94 -10.12
CA VAL A 244 4.89 16.29 -10.72
C VAL A 244 3.96 15.77 -9.63
N TRP A 245 2.66 15.83 -9.90
CA TRP A 245 1.61 15.43 -8.98
C TRP A 245 0.64 14.48 -9.67
N GLY A 246 0.48 13.27 -9.14
CA GLY A 246 -0.53 12.33 -9.59
C GLY A 246 -1.77 12.32 -8.71
N HIS A 247 -2.95 12.47 -9.30
CA HIS A 247 -4.22 12.19 -8.63
C HIS A 247 -4.68 10.76 -8.90
N SER A 248 -5.12 10.03 -7.87
CA SER A 248 -5.70 8.69 -7.98
C SER A 248 -4.71 7.66 -8.54
N SER A 249 -5.15 6.42 -8.69
CA SER A 249 -4.31 5.33 -9.19
C SER A 249 -3.72 5.63 -10.59
N LEU A 250 -4.51 6.22 -11.50
CA LEU A 250 -4.08 6.51 -12.87
C LEU A 250 -3.13 7.72 -12.94
N GLY A 251 -3.50 8.87 -12.35
CA GLY A 251 -2.63 10.04 -12.32
C GLY A 251 -1.35 9.78 -11.54
N GLY A 252 -1.42 9.01 -10.45
CA GLY A 252 -0.26 8.49 -9.72
C GLY A 252 0.68 7.67 -10.59
N GLN A 253 0.16 6.73 -11.39
CA GLN A 253 0.96 5.96 -12.35
C GLN A 253 1.67 6.87 -13.39
N HIS A 254 1.01 7.93 -13.86
CA HIS A 254 1.62 8.87 -14.80
C HIS A 254 2.68 9.76 -14.17
N ALA A 255 2.39 10.33 -13.00
CA ALA A 255 3.32 11.17 -12.27
C ALA A 255 4.58 10.38 -11.88
N ILE A 256 4.44 9.13 -11.40
CA ILE A 256 5.57 8.24 -11.12
C ILE A 256 6.42 8.00 -12.37
N ARG A 257 5.79 7.65 -13.50
CA ARG A 257 6.51 7.40 -14.76
C ARG A 257 7.27 8.64 -15.23
N ALA A 258 6.67 9.83 -15.13
CA ALA A 258 7.35 11.08 -15.43
C ALA A 258 8.52 11.33 -14.46
N ALA A 259 8.28 11.18 -13.16
CA ALA A 259 9.23 11.44 -12.08
C ALA A 259 10.44 10.49 -12.05
N TYR A 260 10.36 9.31 -12.68
CA TYR A 260 11.52 8.43 -12.90
C TYR A 260 12.60 9.09 -13.77
N SER A 261 12.28 10.10 -14.58
CA SER A 261 13.31 10.89 -15.27
C SER A 261 14.07 11.76 -14.29
N SER A 262 15.39 11.86 -14.46
CA SER A 262 16.29 12.57 -13.52
C SER A 262 16.01 14.06 -13.38
N LYS A 263 15.19 14.66 -14.25
CA LYS A 263 14.86 16.09 -14.26
C LYS A 263 13.94 16.53 -13.12
N PHE A 264 13.09 15.65 -12.59
CA PHE A 264 12.15 16.03 -11.53
C PHE A 264 12.82 16.09 -10.16
N ARG A 265 12.50 17.16 -9.42
CA ARG A 265 12.97 17.45 -8.07
C ARG A 265 12.21 16.64 -7.02
N GLY A 266 10.90 16.47 -7.20
CA GLY A 266 10.05 15.69 -6.29
C GLY A 266 8.73 15.25 -6.93
N LEU A 267 8.07 14.31 -6.27
CA LEU A 267 6.80 13.71 -6.67
C LEU A 267 5.73 13.97 -5.58
N LEU A 268 4.51 14.29 -5.99
CA LEU A 268 3.34 14.38 -5.13
C LEU A 268 2.32 13.32 -5.57
N LEU A 269 1.68 12.67 -4.63
CA LEU A 269 0.65 11.66 -4.84
C LEU A 269 -0.56 12.03 -3.97
N TYR A 270 -1.75 12.11 -4.58
CA TYR A 270 -3.00 12.28 -3.83
C TYR A 270 -3.95 11.13 -4.10
N GLY A 271 -4.51 10.52 -3.05
CA GLY A 271 -5.44 9.38 -3.18
C GLY A 271 -4.79 8.14 -3.80
N CYS A 272 -3.46 8.06 -3.72
CA CYS A 272 -2.64 6.97 -4.24
C CYS A 272 -1.28 6.93 -3.52
N SER A 273 -0.59 5.81 -3.67
CA SER A 273 0.76 5.55 -3.16
C SER A 273 1.67 5.02 -4.26
N LEU A 274 2.99 5.15 -4.06
CA LEU A 274 4.00 4.47 -4.88
C LEU A 274 3.72 2.95 -4.97
N ALA A 275 3.28 2.33 -3.87
CA ALA A 275 2.91 0.91 -3.81
C ALA A 275 1.75 0.57 -4.75
N THR A 276 0.68 1.38 -4.75
CA THR A 276 -0.49 1.16 -5.63
C THR A 276 -0.25 1.49 -7.10
N CYS A 277 0.75 2.31 -7.41
CA CYS A 277 0.97 2.86 -8.74
C CYS A 277 2.24 2.32 -9.44
N CYS A 278 2.99 1.41 -8.83
CA CYS A 278 3.97 0.61 -9.56
C CYS A 278 3.24 -0.37 -10.50
N PRO A 279 3.47 -0.33 -11.83
CA PRO A 279 2.68 -1.11 -12.78
C PRO A 279 2.90 -2.62 -12.58
N GLN A 280 1.82 -3.33 -12.26
CA GLN A 280 1.77 -4.78 -12.33
C GLN A 280 1.71 -5.20 -13.81
N THR A 281 2.88 -5.44 -14.38
CA THR A 281 3.05 -5.93 -15.75
C THR A 281 2.64 -7.40 -15.86
N GLY A 282 1.33 -7.66 -15.89
CA GLY A 282 0.74 -9.00 -16.05
C GLY A 282 -0.19 -9.42 -14.90
N ARG A 283 -0.83 -10.60 -15.03
CA ARG A 283 -1.69 -11.20 -13.98
C ARG A 283 -0.93 -11.63 -12.71
N GLN A 284 0.40 -11.74 -12.78
CA GLN A 284 1.22 -12.04 -11.61
C GLN A 284 1.49 -10.76 -10.81
N ARG A 285 1.03 -10.74 -9.55
CA ARG A 285 1.50 -9.76 -8.58
C ARG A 285 3.01 -9.88 -8.46
N ARG A 286 3.74 -8.78 -8.63
CA ARG A 286 5.18 -8.76 -8.29
C ARG A 286 5.34 -9.04 -6.79
N PRO A 287 6.33 -9.84 -6.38
CA PRO A 287 6.66 -10.06 -4.97
C PRO A 287 6.72 -8.75 -4.20
N GLU A 288 6.23 -8.76 -2.96
CA GLU A 288 6.18 -7.56 -2.10
C GLU A 288 7.59 -6.95 -1.92
N SER A 289 8.62 -7.79 -1.86
CA SER A 289 10.03 -7.38 -1.82
C SER A 289 10.43 -6.43 -2.95
N ILE A 290 9.90 -6.60 -4.18
CA ILE A 290 10.21 -5.70 -5.31
C ILE A 290 9.50 -4.36 -5.16
N GLN A 291 8.26 -4.35 -4.67
CA GLN A 291 7.52 -3.10 -4.42
C GLN A 291 8.18 -2.32 -3.28
N ASN A 292 8.57 -3.02 -2.21
CA ASN A 292 9.29 -2.46 -1.06
C ASN A 292 10.68 -1.96 -1.46
N ALA A 293 11.38 -2.66 -2.37
CA ALA A 293 12.64 -2.19 -2.93
C ALA A 293 12.46 -0.89 -3.74
N LEU A 294 11.46 -0.82 -4.62
CA LEU A 294 11.16 0.40 -5.40
C LEU A 294 10.81 1.60 -4.50
N LEU A 295 10.00 1.37 -3.46
CA LEU A 295 9.65 2.36 -2.43
C LEU A 295 10.88 2.93 -1.71
N ALA A 296 11.76 2.05 -1.23
CA ALA A 296 13.00 2.45 -0.54
C ALA A 296 13.98 3.14 -1.51
N SER A 297 14.24 2.52 -2.67
CA SER A 297 15.23 3.00 -3.65
C SER A 297 14.80 4.25 -4.41
N TYR A 298 13.54 4.68 -4.32
CA TYR A 298 13.07 5.85 -5.08
C TYR A 298 13.88 7.11 -4.71
N PRO A 299 14.64 7.69 -5.67
CA PRO A 299 15.74 8.58 -5.32
C PRO A 299 15.30 10.02 -5.04
N ARG A 300 14.10 10.43 -5.47
CA ARG A 300 13.57 11.78 -5.23
C ARG A 300 12.65 11.83 -4.00
N PRO A 301 12.51 13.00 -3.37
CA PRO A 301 11.43 13.25 -2.41
C PRO A 301 10.05 12.87 -2.96
N VAL A 302 9.19 12.32 -2.10
CA VAL A 302 7.81 11.91 -2.43
C VAL A 302 6.85 12.29 -1.32
N LEU A 303 5.86 13.11 -1.63
CA LEU A 303 4.74 13.40 -0.72
C LEU A 303 3.57 12.47 -1.06
N THR A 304 3.18 11.61 -0.12
CA THR A 304 1.96 10.80 -0.20
C THR A 304 0.87 11.45 0.66
N MET A 305 -0.08 12.12 0.02
CA MET A 305 -1.27 12.72 0.64
C MET A 305 -2.50 11.85 0.42
N VAL A 306 -3.35 11.69 1.44
CA VAL A 306 -4.68 11.11 1.24
C VAL A 306 -5.72 11.73 2.18
N GLY A 307 -6.98 11.76 1.76
CA GLY A 307 -8.09 12.21 2.60
C GLY A 307 -8.60 11.11 3.54
N ALA A 308 -8.96 11.45 4.79
CA ALA A 308 -9.56 10.52 5.76
C ALA A 308 -11.01 10.11 5.42
N ARG A 309 -11.58 10.67 4.34
CA ARG A 309 -12.88 10.31 3.75
C ARG A 309 -12.75 9.82 2.30
N ASP A 310 -11.53 9.55 1.83
CA ASP A 310 -11.25 8.97 0.52
C ASP A 310 -11.67 7.49 0.48
N GLY A 311 -12.61 7.14 -0.40
CA GLY A 311 -13.15 5.80 -0.55
C GLY A 311 -12.17 4.77 -1.13
N HIS A 312 -11.08 5.24 -1.73
CA HIS A 312 -9.98 4.46 -2.28
C HIS A 312 -8.83 4.27 -1.28
N PHE A 313 -8.76 5.10 -0.24
CA PHE A 313 -7.74 5.00 0.81
C PHE A 313 -7.87 3.73 1.65
N ARG A 314 -6.75 3.07 1.95
CA ARG A 314 -6.67 1.93 2.86
C ARG A 314 -5.54 2.18 3.84
N CYS A 315 -5.81 1.95 5.12
CA CYS A 315 -4.79 2.11 6.15
C CYS A 315 -3.66 1.11 5.91
N LEU A 316 -4.01 -0.13 5.54
CA LEU A 316 -3.06 -1.17 5.11
C LEU A 316 -2.04 -0.66 4.09
N ARG A 317 -2.47 0.01 3.02
CA ARG A 317 -1.57 0.42 1.92
C ARG A 317 -0.55 1.46 2.36
N VAL A 318 -0.98 2.41 3.18
CA VAL A 318 -0.11 3.50 3.65
C VAL A 318 0.69 3.10 4.88
N ALA A 319 0.21 2.15 5.68
CA ALA A 319 1.02 1.47 6.68
C ALA A 319 2.14 0.63 6.05
N SER A 320 1.90 -0.09 4.94
CA SER A 320 2.97 -0.77 4.19
C SER A 320 4.03 0.22 3.70
N GLU A 321 3.63 1.35 3.11
CA GLU A 321 4.55 2.41 2.68
C GLU A 321 5.36 3.01 3.86
N ALA A 322 4.69 3.23 5.00
CA ALA A 322 5.32 3.71 6.22
C ALA A 322 6.30 2.70 6.85
N GLN A 323 5.99 1.40 6.85
CA GLN A 323 6.90 0.34 7.29
C GLN A 323 8.16 0.31 6.42
N VAL A 324 8.01 0.42 5.10
CA VAL A 324 9.17 0.46 4.19
C VAL A 324 10.03 1.69 4.45
N LEU A 325 9.41 2.86 4.64
CA LEU A 325 10.12 4.07 5.03
C LEU A 325 10.85 3.93 6.38
N GLN A 326 10.20 3.35 7.39
CA GLN A 326 10.80 3.14 8.70
C GLN A 326 12.00 2.18 8.63
N ARG A 327 11.92 1.11 7.84
CA ARG A 327 13.04 0.19 7.58
C ARG A 327 14.18 0.87 6.80
N ASP A 328 13.88 1.73 5.84
CA ASP A 328 14.86 2.55 5.09
C ASP A 328 15.59 3.53 6.02
N ILE A 329 14.85 4.22 6.90
CA ILE A 329 15.38 5.10 7.95
C ILE A 329 16.29 4.33 8.91
N GLN A 330 15.87 3.17 9.38
CA GLN A 330 16.65 2.35 10.31
C GLN A 330 17.97 1.92 9.66
N ARG A 331 17.91 1.33 8.45
CA ARG A 331 19.11 0.93 7.69
C ARG A 331 20.08 2.08 7.43
N GLN A 332 19.56 3.27 7.13
CA GLN A 332 20.40 4.47 6.99
C GLN A 332 21.07 4.81 8.33
N SER A 333 20.33 4.79 9.43
CA SER A 333 20.86 5.02 10.78
C SER A 333 21.93 4.00 11.18
N ASP A 334 21.72 2.71 10.89
CA ASP A 334 22.64 1.62 11.21
C ASP A 334 23.96 1.76 10.43
N ASN A 335 23.86 2.10 9.14
CA ASN A 335 25.02 2.29 8.26
C ASN A 335 25.91 3.49 8.64
N PHE A 336 25.41 4.47 9.40
CA PHE A 336 26.24 5.59 9.90
C PHE A 336 27.07 5.24 11.14
N GLY A 337 26.96 4.00 11.64
CA GLY A 337 27.75 3.48 12.76
C GLY A 337 27.24 3.95 14.12
N SER A 338 27.45 3.12 15.15
CA SER A 338 27.02 3.38 16.54
C SER A 338 27.89 4.43 17.27
N GLY A 339 28.46 5.39 16.54
CA GLY A 339 29.42 6.38 17.04
C GLY A 339 28.75 7.60 17.67
N ASN A 340 28.13 7.43 18.85
CA ASN A 340 27.71 8.42 19.88
C ASN A 340 26.99 9.74 19.48
N ASN A 341 26.83 10.09 18.20
CA ASN A 341 26.27 11.38 17.80
C ASN A 341 24.75 11.29 17.60
N ILE A 342 24.02 11.25 18.72
CA ILE A 342 22.55 11.19 18.79
C ILE A 342 21.91 12.31 17.92
N ASN A 343 22.50 13.51 17.92
CA ASN A 343 22.05 14.65 17.12
C ASN A 343 22.05 14.36 15.60
N ASN A 344 23.00 13.55 15.12
CA ASN A 344 23.04 13.14 13.71
C ASN A 344 21.90 12.16 13.39
N GLN A 345 21.60 11.20 14.26
CA GLN A 345 20.50 10.26 14.05
C GLN A 345 19.15 10.96 13.96
N ASP A 346 18.86 11.90 14.86
CA ASP A 346 17.60 12.65 14.82
C ASP A 346 17.51 13.59 13.61
N THR A 347 18.64 14.16 13.19
CA THR A 347 18.72 14.92 11.93
C THR A 347 18.43 14.04 10.72
N LEU A 348 18.99 12.84 10.64
CA LEU A 348 18.73 11.86 9.57
C LEU A 348 17.26 11.40 9.57
N LYS A 349 16.71 11.04 10.74
CA LYS A 349 15.29 10.68 10.92
C LYS A 349 14.38 11.83 10.48
N ARG A 350 14.71 13.09 10.84
CA ARG A 350 13.97 14.30 10.42
C ARG A 350 14.04 14.49 8.90
N GLN A 351 15.23 14.41 8.29
CA GLN A 351 15.42 14.56 6.85
C GLN A 351 14.69 13.48 6.06
N ALA A 352 14.72 12.22 6.49
CA ALA A 352 14.04 11.13 5.80
C ALA A 352 12.50 11.24 5.89
N ARG A 353 11.96 11.65 7.05
CA ARG A 353 10.54 11.99 7.21
C ARG A 353 10.10 13.17 6.32
N LEU A 354 10.97 14.17 6.15
CA LEU A 354 10.75 15.29 5.22
C LEU A 354 10.90 14.89 3.75
N ARG A 355 11.72 13.89 3.43
CA ARG A 355 11.94 13.36 2.09
C ARG A 355 10.75 12.52 1.61
N LYS A 356 10.17 11.68 2.47
CA LYS A 356 9.03 10.82 2.12
C LYS A 356 7.83 11.03 3.08
N PRO A 357 7.28 12.26 3.20
CA PRO A 357 6.18 12.53 4.12
C PRO A 357 4.89 11.82 3.68
N ILE A 358 4.24 11.20 4.66
CA ILE A 358 2.93 10.57 4.52
C ILE A 358 1.95 11.41 5.34
N VAL A 359 0.90 11.93 4.69
CA VAL A 359 -0.05 12.86 5.30
C VAL A 359 -1.49 12.39 5.04
N VAL A 360 -2.24 12.14 6.11
CA VAL A 360 -3.69 11.92 6.07
C VAL A 360 -4.40 13.19 6.50
N LEU A 361 -5.18 13.77 5.59
CA LEU A 361 -5.95 14.99 5.79
C LEU A 361 -7.36 14.63 6.29
N SER A 362 -7.66 15.01 7.53
CA SER A 362 -9.00 14.87 8.13
C SER A 362 -10.09 15.49 7.24
N GLU A 363 -11.28 14.87 7.21
CA GLU A 363 -12.47 15.31 6.45
C GLU A 363 -12.38 15.35 4.91
N LEU A 364 -11.20 15.26 4.30
CA LEU A 364 -11.08 15.27 2.84
C LEU A 364 -11.45 13.92 2.21
N ASN A 365 -12.12 13.95 1.05
CA ASN A 365 -12.36 12.79 0.20
C ASN A 365 -11.48 12.80 -1.07
N HIS A 366 -11.58 11.77 -1.91
CA HIS A 366 -10.81 11.62 -3.14
C HIS A 366 -11.20 12.72 -4.16
N GLY A 367 -12.51 12.91 -4.37
CA GLY A 367 -13.04 13.85 -5.35
C GLY A 367 -12.65 15.31 -5.10
N GLN A 368 -12.41 15.70 -3.85
CA GLN A 368 -12.06 17.07 -3.44
C GLN A 368 -10.67 17.56 -3.90
N MET A 369 -9.78 16.71 -4.41
CA MET A 369 -8.56 17.21 -5.08
C MET A 369 -8.85 17.72 -6.50
N ALA A 370 -9.91 17.21 -7.13
CA ALA A 370 -10.51 17.81 -8.31
C ALA A 370 -11.61 18.80 -7.85
N ASN A 371 -12.63 19.06 -8.67
CA ASN A 371 -13.74 19.97 -8.31
C ASN A 371 -14.85 19.31 -7.45
N GLY A 372 -14.57 18.16 -6.80
CA GLY A 372 -15.55 17.38 -6.07
C GLY A 372 -16.57 16.61 -6.94
N ARG A 373 -16.62 16.84 -8.26
CA ARG A 373 -17.56 16.16 -9.16
C ARG A 373 -16.94 14.89 -9.72
N TRP A 374 -17.66 13.79 -9.53
CA TRP A 374 -17.34 12.52 -10.18
C TRP A 374 -17.69 12.56 -11.68
N PRO A 375 -16.87 11.98 -12.56
CA PRO A 375 -17.20 11.78 -13.96
C PRO A 375 -18.48 10.94 -14.09
N SER A 376 -19.32 11.18 -15.09
CA SER A 376 -20.61 10.47 -15.22
C SER A 376 -20.46 8.94 -15.28
N LEU A 377 -19.41 8.46 -15.95
CA LEU A 377 -19.00 7.05 -15.99
C LEU A 377 -18.68 6.45 -14.60
N THR A 378 -18.13 7.25 -13.69
CA THR A 378 -17.79 6.83 -12.33
C THR A 378 -18.98 7.02 -11.38
N ALA A 379 -19.73 8.11 -11.52
CA ALA A 379 -20.96 8.37 -10.76
C ALA A 379 -22.01 7.27 -10.96
N ALA A 380 -22.13 6.73 -12.19
CA ALA A 380 -23.01 5.60 -12.52
C ALA A 380 -22.68 4.31 -11.74
N LYS A 381 -21.44 4.12 -11.28
CA LYS A 381 -21.02 2.97 -10.47
C LYS A 381 -21.25 3.16 -8.96
N LYS A 382 -21.89 4.27 -8.59
CA LYS A 382 -21.85 4.93 -7.27
C LYS A 382 -20.42 5.38 -6.91
N PRO A 383 -20.19 6.66 -6.55
CA PRO A 383 -18.89 7.06 -6.05
C PRO A 383 -18.59 6.27 -4.78
N SER A 384 -17.36 5.77 -4.63
CA SER A 384 -16.89 5.02 -3.44
C SER A 384 -16.54 5.94 -2.26
N ASP A 385 -16.50 7.25 -2.50
CA ASP A 385 -16.15 8.30 -1.56
C ASP A 385 -17.24 8.62 -0.57
N PHE A 386 -16.83 9.10 0.61
CA PHE A 386 -17.77 9.56 1.64
C PHE A 386 -18.04 11.05 1.42
N SER A 387 -19.22 11.51 1.83
CA SER A 387 -19.51 12.95 1.87
C SER A 387 -18.52 13.65 2.79
N SER A 388 -17.91 14.73 2.32
CA SER A 388 -17.10 15.59 3.16
C SER A 388 -17.97 16.67 3.81
N ARG A 389 -17.72 16.96 5.08
CA ARG A 389 -18.27 18.14 5.76
C ARG A 389 -17.52 19.43 5.38
N GLU A 390 -16.36 19.31 4.74
CA GLU A 390 -15.51 20.42 4.39
C GLU A 390 -15.88 21.01 3.03
N SER A 391 -15.89 22.34 2.92
CA SER A 391 -16.15 23.01 1.65
C SER A 391 -15.03 22.73 0.65
N LEU A 392 -15.33 22.70 -0.65
CA LEU A 392 -14.34 22.49 -1.69
C LEU A 392 -13.20 23.53 -1.64
N ALA A 393 -13.52 24.79 -1.33
CA ALA A 393 -12.54 25.86 -1.22
C ALA A 393 -11.59 25.66 -0.02
N THR A 394 -12.12 25.22 1.13
CA THR A 394 -11.31 24.89 2.31
C THR A 394 -10.42 23.69 2.03
N ALA A 395 -10.97 22.64 1.40
CA ALA A 395 -10.22 21.45 1.02
C ALA A 395 -9.07 21.80 0.05
N HIS A 396 -9.34 22.58 -1.00
CA HIS A 396 -8.31 23.08 -1.91
C HIS A 396 -7.24 23.90 -1.20
N ALA A 397 -7.63 24.78 -0.27
CA ALA A 397 -6.67 25.57 0.51
C ALA A 397 -5.76 24.68 1.40
N ARG A 398 -6.29 23.61 2.00
CA ARG A 398 -5.51 22.65 2.80
C ARG A 398 -4.58 21.80 1.94
N ILE A 399 -5.06 21.22 0.85
CA ILE A 399 -4.24 20.39 -0.04
C ILE A 399 -3.13 21.26 -0.65
N ALA A 400 -3.46 22.48 -1.08
CA ALA A 400 -2.48 23.43 -1.62
C ALA A 400 -1.38 23.78 -0.62
N GLN A 401 -1.74 24.04 0.65
CA GLN A 401 -0.75 24.35 1.68
C GLN A 401 0.25 23.20 1.89
N VAL A 402 -0.21 21.95 1.94
CA VAL A 402 0.67 20.77 2.13
C VAL A 402 1.55 20.52 0.91
N ALA A 403 0.99 20.66 -0.30
CA ALA A 403 1.75 20.59 -1.54
C ALA A 403 2.84 21.67 -1.61
N LEU A 404 2.52 22.91 -1.21
CA LEU A 404 3.47 24.02 -1.17
C LEU A 404 4.53 23.85 -0.09
N ASP A 405 4.17 23.40 1.12
CA ASP A 405 5.15 23.12 2.17
C ASP A 405 6.19 22.09 1.70
N PHE A 406 5.76 21.09 0.94
CA PHE A 406 6.67 20.10 0.33
C PHE A 406 7.51 20.67 -0.80
N VAL A 407 6.92 21.45 -1.72
CA VAL A 407 7.67 22.13 -2.78
C VAL A 407 8.73 23.08 -2.18
N GLN A 408 8.37 23.91 -1.19
CA GLN A 408 9.28 24.82 -0.49
C GLN A 408 10.39 24.08 0.27
N THR A 409 10.07 22.93 0.87
CA THR A 409 11.06 22.10 1.60
C THR A 409 12.14 21.54 0.67
N HIS A 410 11.80 21.23 -0.59
CA HIS A 410 12.70 20.53 -1.52
C HIS A 410 13.21 21.38 -2.69
N SER A 411 12.64 22.56 -2.93
CA SER A 411 13.06 23.50 -3.98
C SER A 411 14.51 23.97 -3.80
N THR A 412 15.18 24.27 -4.91
CA THR A 412 16.48 24.95 -4.97
C THR A 412 16.35 26.48 -5.01
N CYS A 413 15.13 26.99 -5.18
CA CYS A 413 14.85 28.43 -5.15
C CYS A 413 15.26 29.01 -3.77
N PRO A 414 16.02 30.14 -3.73
CA PRO A 414 16.44 30.80 -2.51
C PRO A 414 15.25 31.46 -1.80
N LEU A 415 14.51 30.65 -1.04
CA LEU A 415 13.49 31.09 -0.10
C LEU A 415 14.15 31.52 1.22
N ALA A 416 13.53 32.48 1.92
CA ALA A 416 13.95 32.86 3.26
C ALA A 416 13.97 31.63 4.18
N SER A 417 15.10 31.36 4.84
CA SER A 417 15.35 30.11 5.58
C SER A 417 14.27 29.80 6.62
N GLN A 418 13.73 30.84 7.27
CA GLN A 418 12.61 30.71 8.21
C GLN A 418 11.38 30.04 7.57
N ARG A 419 10.98 30.41 6.34
CA ARG A 419 9.80 29.83 5.67
C ARG A 419 10.00 28.36 5.34
N VAL A 420 11.22 27.97 4.96
CA VAL A 420 11.59 26.56 4.73
C VAL A 420 11.50 25.78 6.04
N VAL A 421 11.98 26.34 7.16
CA VAL A 421 11.85 25.71 8.49
C VAL A 421 10.39 25.59 8.92
N GLU A 422 9.56 26.61 8.70
CA GLU A 422 8.12 26.57 8.99
C GLU A 422 7.39 25.50 8.17
N ALA A 423 7.65 25.42 6.86
CA ALA A 423 7.11 24.40 5.96
C ALA A 423 7.52 22.99 6.40
N GLN A 424 8.80 22.78 6.72
CA GLN A 424 9.28 21.52 7.28
C GLN A 424 8.56 21.16 8.58
N ASN A 425 8.38 22.11 9.49
CA ASN A 425 7.73 21.88 10.78
C ASN A 425 6.24 21.55 10.62
N ARG A 426 5.53 22.18 9.67
CA ARG A 426 4.14 21.81 9.31
C ARG A 426 4.04 20.39 8.74
N LEU A 427 4.92 20.01 7.81
CA LEU A 427 4.96 18.64 7.28
C LEU A 427 5.27 17.60 8.36
N LEU A 428 6.25 17.87 9.23
CA LEU A 428 6.59 16.98 10.34
C LEU A 428 5.44 16.85 11.34
N HIS A 429 4.71 17.94 11.62
CA HIS A 429 3.53 17.90 12.47
C HIS A 429 2.39 17.07 11.84
N LEU A 430 2.10 17.27 10.56
CA LEU A 430 1.10 16.51 9.81
C LEU A 430 1.47 15.02 9.70
N GLY A 431 2.74 14.72 9.45
CA GLY A 431 3.27 13.35 9.44
C GLY A 431 3.21 12.69 10.82
N LYS A 432 3.52 13.42 11.91
CA LYS A 432 3.36 12.94 13.29
C LYS A 432 1.89 12.66 13.61
N SER A 433 0.98 13.58 13.26
CA SER A 433 -0.46 13.39 13.44
C SER A 433 -0.97 12.16 12.68
N THR A 434 -0.55 12.01 11.42
CA THR A 434 -0.85 10.83 10.59
C THR A 434 -0.35 9.54 11.22
N HIS A 435 0.88 9.54 11.70
CA HIS A 435 1.47 8.40 12.38
C HIS A 435 0.70 8.05 13.66
N THR A 436 0.47 9.00 14.56
CA THR A 436 -0.21 8.75 15.83
C THR A 436 -1.67 8.35 15.67
N MET A 437 -2.44 9.00 14.78
CA MET A 437 -3.88 8.76 14.66
C MET A 437 -4.25 7.53 13.82
N TYR A 438 -3.44 7.18 12.82
CA TYR A 438 -3.79 6.17 11.82
C TYR A 438 -2.78 5.02 11.73
N LEU A 439 -1.49 5.33 11.63
CA LEU A 439 -0.48 4.30 11.32
C LEU A 439 -0.06 3.51 12.56
N SER A 440 0.34 4.17 13.64
CA SER A 440 0.83 3.51 14.86
C SER A 440 -0.15 2.51 15.46
N PRO A 441 -1.47 2.82 15.56
CA PRO A 441 -2.44 1.83 16.05
C PRO A 441 -2.57 0.64 15.08
N TRP A 442 -2.68 0.90 13.77
CA TRP A 442 -2.78 -0.16 12.76
C TRP A 442 -1.52 -1.05 12.73
N LEU A 443 -0.32 -0.45 12.84
CA LEU A 443 0.97 -1.13 12.86
C LEU A 443 1.14 -2.01 14.11
N ARG A 444 0.68 -1.54 15.28
CA ARG A 444 0.66 -2.32 16.52
C ARG A 444 -0.29 -3.53 16.40
N LEU A 445 -1.51 -3.31 15.91
CA LEU A 445 -2.53 -4.36 15.79
C LEU A 445 -2.20 -5.40 14.71
N SER A 446 -1.45 -5.01 13.67
CA SER A 446 -0.95 -5.89 12.59
C SER A 446 0.43 -6.48 12.85
N ALA A 447 1.05 -6.20 14.00
CA ALA A 447 2.30 -6.85 14.38
C ALA A 447 2.05 -8.35 14.59
N ARG A 448 2.94 -9.20 14.04
CA ARG A 448 2.83 -10.66 14.13
C ARG A 448 2.69 -11.13 15.58
N ASP A 449 3.46 -10.56 16.49
CA ASP A 449 3.46 -10.96 17.90
C ASP A 449 2.12 -10.60 18.59
N TYR A 450 1.53 -9.46 18.23
CA TYR A 450 0.19 -9.07 18.68
C TYR A 450 -0.89 -10.01 18.10
N ALA A 451 -0.79 -10.37 16.82
CA ALA A 451 -1.70 -11.33 16.19
C ALA A 451 -1.57 -12.74 16.81
N CYS A 452 -0.35 -13.18 17.15
CA CYS A 452 -0.12 -14.41 17.90
C CYS A 452 -0.79 -14.36 19.28
N ARG A 453 -0.52 -13.32 20.10
CA ARG A 453 -1.15 -13.16 21.43
C ARG A 453 -2.68 -13.13 21.35
N PHE A 454 -3.23 -12.43 20.36
CA PHE A 454 -4.68 -12.38 20.11
C PHE A 454 -5.28 -13.76 19.80
N VAL A 455 -4.63 -14.54 18.92
CA VAL A 455 -5.11 -15.87 18.53
C VAL A 455 -4.92 -16.89 19.68
N ALA A 456 -3.87 -16.76 20.48
CA ALA A 456 -3.70 -17.51 21.73
C ALA A 456 -4.81 -17.19 22.75
N GLN A 457 -5.14 -15.91 22.95
CA GLN A 457 -6.26 -15.50 23.82
C GLN A 457 -7.58 -16.12 23.35
N ILE A 458 -7.89 -16.05 22.05
CA ILE A 458 -9.09 -16.69 21.50
C ILE A 458 -9.09 -18.21 21.75
N GLN A 459 -7.96 -18.89 21.57
CA GLN A 459 -7.86 -20.32 21.86
C GLN A 459 -8.05 -20.60 23.36
N GLN A 460 -7.55 -19.77 24.26
CA GLN A 460 -7.75 -19.91 25.71
C GLN A 460 -9.23 -19.80 26.08
N GLU A 461 -9.92 -18.78 25.55
CA GLU A 461 -11.35 -18.56 25.76
C GLU A 461 -12.20 -19.69 25.15
N LEU A 462 -11.79 -20.22 23.99
CA LEU A 462 -12.42 -21.39 23.36
C LEU A 462 -12.15 -22.71 24.10
N LEU A 463 -10.98 -22.89 24.73
CA LEU A 463 -10.72 -24.10 25.51
C LEU A 463 -11.64 -24.18 26.72
N HIS A 464 -11.88 -23.05 27.39
CA HIS A 464 -12.89 -22.96 28.45
C HIS A 464 -12.68 -24.03 29.56
N VAL A 465 -11.41 -24.25 29.92
CA VAL A 465 -11.00 -25.18 30.98
C VAL A 465 -10.27 -24.45 32.10
N THR A 466 -10.37 -25.00 33.31
CA THR A 466 -9.49 -24.68 34.44
C THR A 466 -8.59 -25.87 34.75
N ALA A 467 -7.39 -25.58 35.27
CA ALA A 467 -6.61 -26.59 35.99
C ALA A 467 -7.29 -26.88 37.35
N GLY A 468 -7.18 -28.11 37.85
CA GLY A 468 -7.93 -28.56 39.03
C GLY A 468 -7.69 -27.74 40.31
N ASP A 469 -8.76 -27.63 41.13
CA ASP A 469 -8.87 -27.07 42.48
C ASP A 469 -8.34 -25.65 42.76
N ALA A 470 -7.69 -24.99 41.78
CA ALA A 470 -7.34 -23.57 41.85
C ALA A 470 -8.57 -22.69 41.55
N ASP A 471 -9.06 -21.96 42.55
CA ASP A 471 -10.12 -20.94 42.44
C ASP A 471 -9.61 -19.63 41.78
N SER A 472 -8.59 -19.76 40.91
CA SER A 472 -7.79 -18.69 40.34
C SER A 472 -8.54 -17.97 39.22
N LYS A 473 -8.97 -16.73 39.50
CA LYS A 473 -9.54 -15.85 38.47
C LYS A 473 -8.47 -15.50 37.44
N PHE A 474 -8.71 -15.87 36.18
CA PHE A 474 -7.86 -15.45 35.07
C PHE A 474 -7.92 -13.95 34.87
N TYR A 475 -6.81 -13.26 35.14
CA TYR A 475 -6.60 -11.89 34.72
C TYR A 475 -6.26 -11.90 33.22
N LEU A 476 -7.07 -11.23 32.41
CA LEU A 476 -6.64 -10.89 31.05
C LEU A 476 -5.37 -10.04 31.13
N TYR A 477 -4.44 -10.25 30.20
CA TYR A 477 -3.27 -9.39 30.01
C TYR A 477 -3.71 -7.93 29.80
N GLU A 478 -3.68 -7.13 30.88
CA GLU A 478 -3.65 -5.67 30.80
C GLU A 478 -2.29 -5.23 30.24
N GLU A 479 -2.22 -4.02 29.65
CA GLU A 479 -1.05 -3.59 28.88
C GLU A 479 0.21 -3.45 29.78
N GLU A 480 1.38 -3.69 29.17
CA GLU A 480 2.71 -3.83 29.79
C GLU A 480 3.10 -2.62 30.69
N ASP A 481 2.86 -2.68 32.00
CA ASP A 481 3.40 -1.74 33.02
C ASP A 481 3.44 -2.34 34.46
N ALA A 482 3.19 -3.64 34.66
CA ALA A 482 3.18 -4.28 35.99
C ALA A 482 4.57 -4.81 36.39
N ASP A 483 5.14 -4.30 37.49
CA ASP A 483 6.44 -4.68 38.03
C ASP A 483 6.59 -6.21 38.26
N GLU A 484 7.66 -6.79 37.71
CA GLU A 484 8.02 -8.21 37.84
C GLU A 484 8.49 -8.58 39.26
N SER A 485 7.58 -8.66 40.24
CA SER A 485 7.93 -9.14 41.59
C SER A 485 6.96 -10.19 42.15
N SER A 486 7.54 -11.35 42.49
CA SER A 486 6.91 -12.56 43.08
C SER A 486 5.81 -13.24 42.24
N VAL A 487 6.12 -14.45 41.76
CA VAL A 487 5.15 -15.38 41.17
C VAL A 487 5.33 -16.74 41.84
N GLU A 488 4.40 -17.12 42.72
CA GLU A 488 4.26 -18.51 43.17
C GLU A 488 3.88 -19.38 41.96
N GLN A 489 4.38 -20.62 41.94
CA GLN A 489 4.26 -21.49 40.77
C GLN A 489 2.94 -22.27 40.78
N ASP A 490 1.85 -21.51 40.74
CA ASP A 490 0.47 -22.01 40.74
C ASP A 490 0.18 -22.88 39.49
N VAL A 491 -0.84 -23.74 39.54
CA VAL A 491 -1.10 -24.75 38.50
C VAL A 491 -1.55 -24.08 37.19
N ARG A 492 -0.59 -23.86 36.28
CA ARG A 492 -0.80 -22.99 35.12
C ARG A 492 -1.73 -23.59 34.08
N ALA A 493 -2.55 -22.71 33.50
CA ALA A 493 -3.20 -22.94 32.21
C ALA A 493 -2.21 -23.45 31.16
N PRO A 494 -2.69 -24.16 30.12
CA PRO A 494 -1.85 -24.55 29.01
C PRO A 494 -1.17 -23.32 28.39
N GLU A 495 0.14 -23.37 28.17
CA GLU A 495 0.83 -22.32 27.43
C GLU A 495 0.49 -22.47 25.94
N ILE A 496 -0.23 -21.51 25.37
CA ILE A 496 -0.68 -21.58 23.98
C ILE A 496 0.37 -20.92 23.08
N LEU A 497 0.96 -21.72 22.18
CA LEU A 497 2.06 -21.31 21.30
C LEU A 497 1.60 -21.22 19.83
N PRO A 498 1.44 -20.01 19.26
CA PRO A 498 1.02 -19.84 17.87
C PRO A 498 2.18 -20.00 16.88
N GLN A 499 2.21 -21.14 16.20
CA GLN A 499 3.08 -21.40 15.06
C GLN A 499 2.53 -20.70 13.80
N TRP A 500 3.26 -19.70 13.33
CA TRP A 500 2.86 -18.90 12.16
C TRP A 500 3.39 -19.48 10.85
N HIS A 501 2.52 -19.56 9.84
CA HIS A 501 2.82 -20.06 8.51
C HIS A 501 2.90 -18.93 7.47
N VAL A 502 3.89 -19.01 6.58
CA VAL A 502 4.06 -18.04 5.48
C VAL A 502 3.40 -18.55 4.20
N GLN A 503 3.48 -19.85 3.94
CA GLN A 503 2.82 -20.48 2.79
C GLN A 503 1.46 -21.04 3.21
N HIS A 504 0.52 -20.99 2.28
CA HIS A 504 -0.85 -21.48 2.50
C HIS A 504 -0.87 -23.01 2.55
N GLU A 505 0.02 -23.64 1.80
CA GLU A 505 0.24 -25.07 1.68
C GLU A 505 0.80 -25.64 2.98
N ASP A 506 1.84 -25.01 3.55
CA ASP A 506 2.39 -25.36 4.87
C ASP A 506 1.29 -25.29 5.93
N PHE A 507 0.51 -24.20 5.95
CA PHE A 507 -0.63 -24.06 6.85
C PHE A 507 -1.67 -25.18 6.63
N LEU A 508 -2.04 -25.49 5.38
CA LEU A 508 -3.03 -26.52 5.05
C LEU A 508 -2.65 -27.89 5.64
N TYR A 509 -1.38 -28.30 5.54
CA TYR A 509 -0.91 -29.59 6.04
C TYR A 509 -0.40 -29.58 7.49
N SER A 510 -0.19 -28.40 8.08
CA SER A 510 0.14 -28.24 9.51
C SER A 510 -0.94 -28.81 10.43
N LYS A 511 -0.53 -29.23 11.63
CA LYS A 511 -1.37 -29.89 12.63
C LYS A 511 -1.17 -29.19 13.97
N PRO A 512 -2.24 -28.72 14.65
CA PRO A 512 -2.11 -28.32 16.05
C PRO A 512 -1.74 -29.55 16.87
N HIS A 513 -1.00 -29.40 17.96
CA HIS A 513 -0.65 -30.52 18.83
C HIS A 513 -0.46 -30.07 20.27
N TRP A 514 -0.59 -31.04 21.17
CA TRP A 514 -0.39 -30.89 22.60
C TRP A 514 0.95 -31.50 22.96
N ASP A 515 1.81 -30.70 23.61
CA ASP A 515 3.00 -31.19 24.31
C ASP A 515 2.65 -31.32 25.80
N ALA A 516 2.53 -32.56 26.25
CA ALA A 516 2.17 -32.88 27.63
C ALA A 516 3.34 -32.70 28.61
N GLU A 517 4.59 -32.74 28.14
CA GLU A 517 5.76 -32.56 29.00
C GLU A 517 6.00 -31.08 29.28
N ALA A 518 5.82 -30.23 28.25
CA ALA A 518 5.92 -28.79 28.36
C ALA A 518 4.61 -28.09 28.81
N ASN A 519 3.49 -28.83 28.88
CA ASN A 519 2.14 -28.28 29.13
C ASN A 519 1.75 -27.20 28.09
N GLN A 520 2.13 -27.44 26.83
CA GLN A 520 2.03 -26.46 25.73
C GLN A 520 1.04 -26.91 24.65
N LEU A 521 0.15 -26.00 24.25
CA LEU A 521 -0.73 -26.17 23.10
C LEU A 521 -0.16 -25.43 21.89
N VAL A 522 0.47 -26.16 20.98
CA VAL A 522 0.94 -25.59 19.70
C VAL A 522 -0.23 -25.48 18.73
N MET A 523 -0.60 -24.25 18.40
CA MET A 523 -1.64 -23.92 17.44
C MET A 523 -1.03 -23.38 16.14
N ASN A 524 -1.75 -23.43 15.02
CA ASN A 524 -1.24 -22.98 13.73
C ASN A 524 -2.00 -21.75 13.23
N VAL A 525 -1.31 -20.75 12.70
CA VAL A 525 -1.89 -19.46 12.26
C VAL A 525 -1.39 -19.09 10.86
N VAL A 526 -2.26 -18.54 10.02
CA VAL A 526 -1.90 -17.93 8.73
C VAL A 526 -2.69 -16.64 8.49
N GLU A 527 -2.05 -15.69 7.81
CA GLU A 527 -2.71 -14.52 7.23
C GLU A 527 -3.20 -14.85 5.82
N GLN A 528 -4.51 -14.75 5.60
CA GLN A 528 -5.12 -14.89 4.29
C GLN A 528 -5.46 -13.52 3.69
N ASP A 529 -5.00 -13.28 2.47
CA ASP A 529 -5.58 -12.23 1.63
C ASP A 529 -7.09 -12.51 1.41
N PRO A 530 -7.96 -11.48 1.40
CA PRO A 530 -9.37 -11.67 1.09
C PRO A 530 -9.57 -12.07 -0.38
N VAL A 531 -9.55 -13.37 -0.65
CA VAL A 531 -9.86 -13.94 -1.97
C VAL A 531 -11.37 -13.91 -2.21
N GLY A 532 -11.78 -13.46 -3.40
CA GLY A 532 -13.15 -13.60 -3.88
C GLY A 532 -14.18 -12.59 -3.36
N ILE A 533 -13.82 -11.65 -2.46
CA ILE A 533 -14.76 -10.61 -2.03
C ILE A 533 -14.94 -9.58 -3.15
N SER A 534 -16.01 -9.74 -3.95
CA SER A 534 -16.34 -8.91 -5.12
C SER A 534 -17.03 -7.58 -4.77
N VAL A 535 -17.32 -7.35 -3.49
CA VAL A 535 -18.10 -6.21 -2.96
C VAL A 535 -17.37 -5.62 -1.75
N PRO A 536 -17.41 -4.29 -1.49
CA PRO A 536 -16.92 -3.74 -0.22
C PRO A 536 -17.58 -4.41 1.00
N PRO A 537 -16.85 -4.69 2.09
CA PRO A 537 -15.56 -4.11 2.46
C PRO A 537 -14.32 -4.76 1.83
N GLN A 538 -13.21 -4.02 1.84
CA GLN A 538 -11.88 -4.47 1.41
C GLN A 538 -10.97 -4.47 2.64
N LEU A 539 -11.22 -5.45 3.51
CA LEU A 539 -10.59 -5.55 4.81
C LEU A 539 -9.08 -5.83 4.74
N ALA A 540 -8.39 -5.56 5.84
CA ALA A 540 -7.11 -6.17 6.15
C ALA A 540 -7.19 -7.71 6.04
N LYS A 541 -6.03 -8.36 5.94
CA LYS A 541 -5.93 -9.83 5.85
C LYS A 541 -6.70 -10.51 7.00
N THR A 542 -7.38 -11.59 6.65
CA THR A 542 -8.11 -12.43 7.61
C THR A 542 -7.13 -13.35 8.31
N LEU A 543 -7.17 -13.39 9.65
CA LEU A 543 -6.46 -14.41 10.40
C LEU A 543 -7.26 -15.72 10.32
N ALA A 544 -6.59 -16.81 9.98
CA ALA A 544 -7.13 -18.15 10.00
C ALA A 544 -6.26 -19.01 10.92
N PHE A 545 -6.86 -19.80 11.81
CA PHE A 545 -6.10 -20.63 12.74
C PHE A 545 -6.65 -22.04 12.92
N LYS A 546 -5.76 -22.94 13.38
CA LYS A 546 -6.05 -24.31 13.79
C LYS A 546 -5.64 -24.48 15.25
N GLY A 547 -6.57 -24.89 16.10
CA GLY A 547 -6.36 -25.22 17.50
C GLY A 547 -6.89 -26.60 17.85
N ARG A 548 -7.02 -26.88 19.15
CA ARG A 548 -7.58 -28.12 19.70
C ARG A 548 -8.93 -27.81 20.36
N SER A 549 -9.89 -28.71 20.30
CA SER A 549 -11.19 -28.53 20.95
C SER A 549 -11.08 -28.76 22.46
N GLN A 550 -12.04 -28.21 23.21
CA GLN A 550 -12.24 -28.50 24.63
C GLN A 550 -12.36 -30.01 24.86
N ASP A 551 -13.19 -30.70 24.09
CA ASP A 551 -13.38 -32.16 24.16
C ASP A 551 -12.05 -32.94 24.08
N GLU A 552 -11.13 -32.53 23.21
CA GLU A 552 -9.85 -33.24 23.05
C GLU A 552 -8.89 -33.00 24.21
N ILE A 553 -8.86 -31.78 24.76
CA ILE A 553 -8.07 -31.47 25.94
C ILE A 553 -8.62 -32.23 27.15
N LEU A 554 -9.94 -32.20 27.38
CA LEU A 554 -10.59 -32.93 28.47
C LEU A 554 -10.46 -34.46 28.33
N PHE A 555 -10.54 -35.00 27.10
CA PHE A 555 -10.41 -36.44 26.85
C PHE A 555 -8.98 -36.96 27.07
N ASN A 556 -7.97 -36.19 26.66
CA ASN A 556 -6.57 -36.62 26.76
C ASN A 556 -5.90 -36.25 28.09
N GLN A 557 -6.44 -35.27 28.84
CA GLN A 557 -5.80 -34.73 30.05
C GLN A 557 -6.75 -34.76 31.25
N ASN A 558 -6.56 -35.76 32.13
CA ASN A 558 -7.23 -35.85 33.44
C ASN A 558 -6.92 -34.68 34.40
N VAL A 559 -6.09 -33.72 33.98
CA VAL A 559 -5.65 -32.53 34.74
C VAL A 559 -6.63 -31.37 34.60
N TYR A 560 -7.37 -31.29 33.49
CA TYR A 560 -8.26 -30.18 33.18
C TYR A 560 -9.73 -30.50 33.48
N ARG A 561 -10.49 -29.48 33.88
CA ARG A 561 -11.95 -29.57 34.09
C ARG A 561 -12.66 -28.48 33.30
N GLU A 562 -13.85 -28.79 32.80
CA GLU A 562 -14.78 -27.84 32.20
C GLU A 562 -15.26 -26.80 33.23
N ILE A 563 -15.36 -25.53 32.82
CA ILE A 563 -15.88 -24.44 33.65
C ILE A 563 -17.42 -24.48 33.64
N LYS A 564 -18.00 -25.31 34.50
CA LYS A 564 -19.44 -25.66 34.49
C LYS A 564 -20.43 -24.50 34.55
N ASP A 565 -20.04 -23.33 35.08
CA ASP A 565 -20.94 -22.20 35.30
C ASP A 565 -21.03 -21.22 34.11
N SER A 566 -20.43 -21.54 32.97
CA SER A 566 -20.53 -20.71 31.76
C SER A 566 -20.55 -21.55 30.48
N GLN A 567 -21.08 -20.99 29.40
CA GLN A 567 -21.06 -21.63 28.08
C GLN A 567 -19.75 -21.26 27.36
N GLN A 568 -19.12 -22.23 26.70
CA GLN A 568 -18.00 -21.98 25.78
C GLN A 568 -18.37 -20.84 24.79
N PRO A 569 -17.54 -19.80 24.64
CA PRO A 569 -17.85 -18.67 23.79
C PRO A 569 -17.80 -19.03 22.31
N THR A 570 -18.78 -18.55 21.56
CA THR A 570 -18.81 -18.61 20.09
C THR A 570 -17.83 -17.60 19.47
N LEU A 571 -17.36 -17.83 18.23
CA LEU A 571 -16.59 -16.82 17.51
C LEU A 571 -17.40 -15.52 17.37
N MET A 572 -18.71 -15.59 17.14
CA MET A 572 -19.62 -14.44 17.17
C MET A 572 -19.42 -13.55 18.41
N GLN A 573 -19.37 -14.15 19.61
CA GLN A 573 -19.16 -13.42 20.87
C GLN A 573 -17.73 -12.83 20.96
N LEU A 574 -16.70 -13.63 20.64
CA LEU A 574 -15.30 -13.18 20.66
C LEU A 574 -15.04 -12.03 19.67
N ASN A 575 -15.71 -12.05 18.51
CA ASN A 575 -15.65 -10.97 17.53
C ASN A 575 -16.31 -9.68 18.04
N GLN A 576 -17.47 -9.81 18.70
CA GLN A 576 -18.16 -8.67 19.30
C GLN A 576 -17.32 -8.03 20.43
N GLN A 577 -16.67 -8.84 21.27
CA GLN A 577 -15.72 -8.36 22.28
C GLN A 577 -14.51 -7.67 21.63
N THR A 578 -13.89 -8.31 20.63
CA THR A 578 -12.75 -7.76 19.88
C THR A 578 -13.10 -6.41 19.26
N PHE A 579 -14.26 -6.31 18.62
CA PHE A 579 -14.75 -5.06 18.05
C PHE A 579 -14.94 -3.97 19.11
N ASN A 580 -15.52 -4.31 20.26
CA ASN A 580 -15.72 -3.37 21.36
C ASN A 580 -14.39 -2.90 21.98
N ARG A 581 -13.41 -3.79 22.15
CA ARG A 581 -12.05 -3.45 22.62
C ARG A 581 -11.40 -2.44 21.67
N ILE A 582 -11.46 -2.67 20.35
CA ILE A 582 -10.88 -1.75 19.36
C ILE A 582 -11.68 -0.45 19.23
N LEU A 583 -13.02 -0.49 19.32
CA LEU A 583 -13.85 0.72 19.35
C LEU A 583 -13.58 1.62 20.57
N ASN A 584 -13.08 1.04 21.67
CA ASN A 584 -12.62 1.79 22.84
C ASN A 584 -11.15 2.26 22.71
N ALA A 585 -10.32 1.57 21.94
CA ALA A 585 -8.91 1.91 21.72
C ALA A 585 -8.66 2.94 20.60
N VAL A 586 -9.62 3.18 19.69
CA VAL A 586 -9.52 4.28 18.70
C VAL A 586 -9.68 5.65 19.37
N THR A 587 -9.19 6.71 18.71
CA THR A 587 -9.34 8.08 19.24
C THR A 587 -10.82 8.46 19.40
N LEU A 588 -11.12 9.34 20.38
CA LEU A 588 -12.48 9.83 20.62
C LEU A 588 -13.14 10.44 19.37
N ALA A 589 -12.34 11.08 18.49
CA ALA A 589 -12.82 11.61 17.21
C ALA A 589 -13.23 10.49 16.23
N GLN A 590 -12.43 9.43 16.10
CA GLN A 590 -12.75 8.24 15.29
C GLN A 590 -13.98 7.52 15.85
N LYS A 591 -14.05 7.29 17.17
CA LYS A 591 -15.21 6.66 17.84
C LYS A 591 -16.50 7.44 17.60
N ARG A 592 -16.49 8.76 17.82
CA ARG A 592 -17.65 9.64 17.56
C ARG A 592 -18.08 9.62 16.10
N ARG A 593 -17.13 9.66 15.15
CA ARG A 593 -17.43 9.58 13.71
C ARG A 593 -18.06 8.23 13.35
N TYR A 594 -17.51 7.11 13.84
CA TYR A 594 -18.06 5.77 13.61
C TYR A 594 -19.49 5.62 14.14
N LEU A 595 -19.76 6.10 15.35
CA LEU A 595 -21.09 6.01 15.96
C LEU A 595 -22.12 6.93 15.28
N ALA A 596 -21.70 8.08 14.74
CA ALA A 596 -22.61 9.06 14.12
C ALA A 596 -22.82 8.86 12.61
N GLU A 597 -21.83 8.36 11.87
CA GLU A 597 -21.85 8.26 10.40
C GLU A 597 -21.52 6.87 9.86
N GLY A 598 -21.00 5.97 10.69
CA GLY A 598 -20.54 4.64 10.27
C GLY A 598 -21.69 3.67 10.06
N LYS A 599 -21.56 2.82 9.03
CA LYS A 599 -22.35 1.60 8.88
C LYS A 599 -22.03 0.68 10.04
N GLN A 600 -23.03 0.39 10.86
CA GLN A 600 -22.86 -0.39 12.06
C GLN A 600 -22.56 -1.85 11.71
N LEU A 601 -21.54 -2.43 12.36
CA LEU A 601 -21.26 -3.86 12.29
C LEU A 601 -22.06 -4.59 13.39
N ARG A 602 -22.71 -5.69 13.02
CA ARG A 602 -23.33 -6.64 13.96
C ARG A 602 -22.75 -8.03 13.70
N PHE A 603 -22.72 -8.87 14.72
CA PHE A 603 -22.18 -10.23 14.64
C PHE A 603 -23.32 -11.22 14.61
N GLY A 604 -23.30 -12.11 13.61
CA GLY A 604 -24.28 -13.18 13.45
C GLY A 604 -23.68 -14.54 13.77
N PRO A 605 -24.52 -15.60 13.84
CA PRO A 605 -24.06 -16.96 14.09
C PRO A 605 -22.97 -17.39 13.11
N ASP A 606 -22.00 -18.14 13.61
CA ASP A 606 -20.85 -18.59 12.82
C ASP A 606 -21.25 -19.65 11.78
N ILE A 607 -20.61 -19.58 10.61
CA ILE A 607 -20.87 -20.44 9.46
C ILE A 607 -20.03 -21.71 9.60
N LEU A 608 -20.70 -22.82 9.91
CA LEU A 608 -20.08 -24.14 9.94
C LEU A 608 -19.77 -24.63 8.51
N VAL A 609 -18.53 -24.99 8.24
CA VAL A 609 -18.06 -25.43 6.90
C VAL A 609 -17.61 -26.90 6.92
N TRP A 610 -18.11 -27.71 6.00
CA TRP A 610 -17.73 -29.11 5.84
C TRP A 610 -17.47 -29.49 4.36
N PRO A 611 -16.54 -30.43 4.09
CA PRO A 611 -15.56 -31.01 5.00
C PRO A 611 -14.44 -30.02 5.40
N PRO A 612 -13.62 -30.32 6.42
CA PRO A 612 -12.65 -29.35 6.95
C PRO A 612 -11.71 -28.71 5.91
N PRO A 613 -11.14 -29.41 4.91
CA PRO A 613 -10.29 -28.75 3.91
C PRO A 613 -10.91 -27.52 3.21
N LEU A 614 -12.24 -27.44 3.11
CA LEU A 614 -12.93 -26.29 2.52
C LEU A 614 -13.01 -25.05 3.43
N TRP A 615 -12.90 -25.19 4.75
CA TRP A 615 -12.98 -24.04 5.68
C TRP A 615 -11.87 -23.02 5.40
N VAL A 616 -10.68 -23.52 5.04
CA VAL A 616 -9.51 -22.70 4.74
C VAL A 616 -9.77 -21.82 3.51
N THR A 617 -10.47 -22.32 2.50
CA THR A 617 -10.83 -21.55 1.30
C THR A 617 -12.08 -20.67 1.46
N GLN A 618 -13.00 -21.02 2.37
CA GLN A 618 -14.24 -20.27 2.56
C GLN A 618 -13.98 -18.93 3.28
N PRO A 619 -14.25 -17.77 2.67
CA PRO A 619 -14.08 -16.48 3.32
C PRO A 619 -15.14 -16.26 4.41
N ILE A 620 -14.83 -15.37 5.35
CA ILE A 620 -15.82 -14.76 6.25
C ILE A 620 -16.97 -14.15 5.44
N SER A 621 -18.20 -14.18 5.98
CA SER A 621 -19.36 -13.57 5.35
C SER A 621 -19.61 -12.18 5.92
N ILE A 622 -19.86 -11.21 5.03
CA ILE A 622 -20.19 -9.83 5.42
C ILE A 622 -21.35 -9.36 4.54
N THR A 623 -22.56 -9.46 5.08
CA THR A 623 -23.80 -9.20 4.34
C THR A 623 -24.40 -7.87 4.75
N LYS A 624 -24.75 -7.00 3.78
CA LYS A 624 -25.52 -5.79 4.07
C LYS A 624 -26.96 -6.18 4.38
N MET A 625 -27.43 -5.81 5.56
CA MET A 625 -28.77 -6.07 6.09
C MET A 625 -29.49 -4.75 6.39
N ASN A 626 -30.81 -4.84 6.52
CA ASN A 626 -31.66 -3.75 7.00
C ASN A 626 -32.30 -4.20 8.31
N ASP A 627 -32.48 -3.30 9.28
CA ASP A 627 -33.43 -3.55 10.36
C ASP A 627 -34.86 -3.15 9.96
N SER A 628 -35.84 -3.44 10.83
CA SER A 628 -37.25 -3.10 10.63
C SER A 628 -37.51 -1.59 10.56
N GLY A 629 -36.59 -0.76 11.04
CA GLY A 629 -36.62 0.70 10.89
C GLY A 629 -36.00 1.22 9.60
N GLY A 630 -35.51 0.33 8.72
CA GLY A 630 -34.82 0.70 7.48
C GLY A 630 -33.36 1.11 7.65
N THR A 631 -32.80 1.02 8.87
CA THR A 631 -31.38 1.33 9.11
C THR A 631 -30.52 0.21 8.54
N HIS A 632 -29.52 0.59 7.74
CA HIS A 632 -28.56 -0.35 7.18
C HIS A 632 -27.49 -0.73 8.21
N TYR A 633 -27.24 -2.03 8.36
CA TYR A 633 -26.10 -2.56 9.10
C TYR A 633 -25.41 -3.65 8.28
N TYR A 634 -24.21 -4.07 8.70
CA TYR A 634 -23.48 -5.17 8.09
C TYR A 634 -23.38 -6.31 9.09
N LEU A 635 -23.77 -7.51 8.66
CA LEU A 635 -23.71 -8.72 9.46
C LEU A 635 -22.38 -9.44 9.17
N TRP A 636 -21.50 -9.47 10.15
CA TRP A 636 -20.28 -10.27 10.15
C TRP A 636 -20.59 -11.69 10.63
N GLN A 637 -20.13 -12.70 9.89
CA GLN A 637 -20.19 -14.11 10.33
C GLN A 637 -18.85 -14.76 10.03
N SER A 638 -18.25 -15.40 11.05
CA SER A 638 -16.99 -16.12 10.85
C SER A 638 -17.25 -17.47 10.22
N THR A 639 -16.27 -18.00 9.51
CA THR A 639 -16.27 -19.40 9.12
C THR A 639 -15.49 -20.22 10.16
N TYR A 640 -16.05 -21.37 10.52
CA TYR A 640 -15.42 -22.29 11.45
C TYR A 640 -15.75 -23.73 11.07
N THR A 641 -14.98 -24.66 11.63
CA THR A 641 -15.31 -26.08 11.64
C THR A 641 -14.56 -26.76 12.78
N SER A 642 -14.99 -27.96 13.15
CA SER A 642 -14.33 -28.78 14.16
C SER A 642 -14.40 -30.23 13.72
N THR A 643 -13.51 -31.06 14.24
CA THR A 643 -13.48 -32.50 13.97
C THR A 643 -13.72 -33.25 15.27
N PRO A 644 -14.64 -34.22 15.32
CA PRO A 644 -14.90 -34.96 16.56
C PRO A 644 -13.64 -35.70 17.00
N VAL A 645 -13.47 -35.90 18.32
CA VAL A 645 -12.30 -36.59 18.91
C VAL A 645 -12.11 -38.00 18.32
N SER A 646 -13.20 -38.65 17.91
CA SER A 646 -13.21 -39.95 17.21
C SER A 646 -12.70 -39.93 15.76
N SER A 647 -12.38 -38.77 15.18
CA SER A 647 -11.78 -38.73 13.83
C SER A 647 -10.36 -39.32 13.86
N PRO A 648 -9.88 -39.92 12.76
CA PRO A 648 -8.53 -40.48 12.71
C PRO A 648 -7.46 -39.47 13.13
N ALA A 649 -6.50 -39.93 13.94
CA ALA A 649 -5.30 -39.17 14.24
C ALA A 649 -4.60 -38.78 12.92
N PRO A 650 -4.10 -37.55 12.77
CA PRO A 650 -3.93 -36.51 13.80
C PRO A 650 -5.06 -35.47 13.83
N PHE A 651 -6.17 -35.70 13.11
CA PHE A 651 -7.23 -34.71 12.91
C PHE A 651 -8.36 -34.80 13.95
N GLY A 652 -8.50 -35.90 14.70
CA GLY A 652 -9.45 -35.97 15.81
C GLY A 652 -9.30 -34.78 16.76
N GLY A 653 -10.43 -34.16 17.12
CA GLY A 653 -10.51 -33.06 18.10
C GLY A 653 -10.00 -31.69 17.64
N ALA A 654 -9.48 -31.54 16.42
CA ALA A 654 -9.03 -30.23 15.95
C ALA A 654 -10.19 -29.22 15.79
N TRP A 655 -9.92 -27.96 16.11
CA TRP A 655 -10.84 -26.83 15.95
C TRP A 655 -10.23 -25.81 14.96
N TYR A 656 -11.07 -25.17 14.15
CA TYR A 656 -10.63 -24.30 13.06
C TYR A 656 -11.53 -23.07 12.91
N GLY A 657 -10.96 -21.89 12.67
CA GLY A 657 -11.78 -20.68 12.53
C GLY A 657 -11.08 -19.44 11.99
N LYS A 658 -11.91 -18.45 11.63
CA LYS A 658 -11.52 -17.15 11.07
C LYS A 658 -12.12 -15.97 11.86
N PRO A 659 -11.53 -15.56 12.98
CA PRO A 659 -12.02 -14.44 13.77
C PRO A 659 -11.84 -13.10 13.04
N LEU A 660 -12.64 -12.10 13.43
CA LEU A 660 -12.39 -10.69 13.17
C LEU A 660 -11.04 -10.31 13.80
N SER A 661 -10.03 -10.04 12.98
CA SER A 661 -8.75 -9.59 13.54
C SER A 661 -8.86 -8.17 14.10
N PRO A 662 -8.08 -7.81 15.13
CA PRO A 662 -8.05 -6.45 15.68
C PRO A 662 -7.72 -5.39 14.62
N THR A 663 -6.88 -5.72 13.64
CA THR A 663 -6.57 -4.88 12.46
C THR A 663 -7.78 -4.69 11.55
N GLN A 664 -8.56 -5.75 11.30
CA GLN A 664 -9.81 -5.66 10.53
C GLN A 664 -10.86 -4.83 11.25
N ALA A 665 -11.00 -4.98 12.57
CA ALA A 665 -11.89 -4.15 13.39
C ALA A 665 -11.50 -2.66 13.31
N TYR A 666 -10.21 -2.36 13.44
CA TYR A 666 -9.68 -1.00 13.34
C TYR A 666 -9.92 -0.40 11.94
N GLU A 667 -9.63 -1.14 10.87
CA GLU A 667 -9.85 -0.67 9.50
C GLU A 667 -11.35 -0.48 9.19
N TRP A 668 -12.24 -1.31 9.76
CA TRP A 668 -13.69 -1.06 9.74
C TRP A 668 -14.07 0.25 10.42
N ILE A 669 -13.72 0.41 11.70
CA ILE A 669 -14.11 1.56 12.52
C ILE A 669 -13.61 2.89 11.93
N VAL A 670 -12.39 2.91 11.38
CA VAL A 670 -11.75 4.15 10.91
C VAL A 670 -12.02 4.43 9.43
N PHE A 671 -12.26 3.41 8.58
CA PHE A 671 -12.40 3.58 7.13
C PHE A 671 -13.58 2.83 6.50
N ASP A 672 -13.65 1.51 6.65
CA ASP A 672 -14.55 0.68 5.83
C ASP A 672 -16.04 0.89 6.18
N ALA A 673 -16.36 1.25 7.42
CA ALA A 673 -17.72 1.58 7.85
C ALA A 673 -18.34 2.77 7.09
N PHE A 674 -17.53 3.64 6.48
CA PHE A 674 -18.05 4.84 5.81
C PHE A 674 -18.26 4.65 4.30
N LYS A 675 -17.78 3.53 3.72
CA LYS A 675 -17.91 3.23 2.29
C LYS A 675 -19.38 3.12 1.89
N PRO A 676 -19.83 3.71 0.77
CA PRO A 676 -21.25 3.75 0.37
C PRO A 676 -21.83 2.39 -0.02
#